data_AF-A0A0P7BAN3-F1
#
_entry.id   AF-A0A0P7BAN3-F1
#
_cell.length_a   1.000
_cell.length_b   1.000
_cell.length_c   1.000
_cell.angle_alpha   90.00
_cell.angle_beta   90.00
_cell.angle_gamma   90.00
#
_symmetry.space_group_name_H-M   'P 1'
#
loop_
_entity.id
_entity.type
_entity.pdbx_description
1 polymer ?
#
loop_
_entity_poly.entity_id
_entity_poly.type
_entity_poly.pdbx_seq_one_letter_code
_entity_poly.pdbx_strand_id
1 'polypeptide(L)'
;MAPSATSDQVSPPTLQPSTKTNAVDPMAAMAHRGKALPGIPRFDSHAETRQWQLEHMAGAFRVFAREGYAEGISGHISVRDPDFEDRFWINPLGVHFGMMNASDMICVNLDGDVVGGNTAGSVNAAGFQIHSAVHRARKDVHAICHTHSVHGRAWSAFAKPLEMINQDVCYFYKAHSVYSDYGGIANETSEGQRIAESLGDGKAAILMNHGLLTVGQTVDEAAFLFCLMERSCKVQLLADRAGHDKVTVSDEEAAYNFRMASTPETLFTEFQPHYRSCLTLSLNKMSTIHEKGPPSKSVDDELPSRTSDDGNVGTVAGISTGSQSLHRKLRGKEVQLFAIGGAIGTCKFSSSTVTMALEPTCPVGNFFRAILTRLKALYVQMGSALPKGGPAGLFIAFLIWGGVMWAVNECFAEMVTYLPVPSPFIRFGSEWVDGALGFAMAWNFFLNMAFLVPFEIVAMNIMITFWTDNVPVEAIIVAMIVLYALLNVITVRYFGISEFYLSIFKVLLMLGLFFFTFITMLGGNPLHDRFGFRYWDNPGAFVEHLVPNGTGKFLGVLSCMYQASFSICGPEYISMVAAETENPRKILPPAYRSFVWRILVFFVGSALCMGIVIPYNDPTLLGILGGELAGSGTGAASPYIIAMQRLRIHGLPHLVNALIMTSIFSAGNGLLFSATRTLHGMSIEGHAPRLFSWCTKAGVPLPALLFSLSFCLLAFLQVNSSSAEVMTYLVDLVTCCQLINYGFTAVTYRHFYAALKTQGISRDTLPYKGRFQPYTSYLAMGGTLFMLLAGGYNLFLSGGWDIMWFWLTYGMIAFFIIAFVGWKLIFKTKYVRPGTADLSLGGLREEIDNYEAVYMPSAPGKADKILNKLFQ
;
A
#
# COMPACT_ATOMS: atom_id res chain seq x y z
N MET A 1 -49.28 45.48 23.29
CA MET A 1 -48.35 46.55 23.72
C MET A 1 -47.47 45.97 24.80
N ALA A 2 -46.15 45.96 24.60
CA ALA A 2 -45.18 45.56 25.61
C ALA A 2 -44.94 46.69 26.63
N PRO A 3 -44.37 46.37 27.80
CA PRO A 3 -43.49 47.31 28.48
C PRO A 3 -42.10 46.75 28.82
N SER A 4 -41.17 47.71 28.80
CA SER A 4 -39.71 47.78 29.02
C SER A 4 -39.29 47.57 30.49
N ALA A 5 -38.19 46.87 30.80
CA ALA A 5 -36.82 47.33 31.22
C ALA A 5 -36.80 48.24 32.48
N THR A 6 -35.95 48.15 33.52
CA THR A 6 -34.57 47.67 33.79
C THR A 6 -34.31 47.82 35.32
N SER A 7 -33.43 47.02 35.95
CA SER A 7 -32.46 47.50 36.97
C SER A 7 -31.47 46.42 37.44
N ASP A 8 -30.22 46.82 37.62
CA ASP A 8 -29.10 46.06 38.20
C ASP A 8 -29.12 46.04 39.74
N GLN A 9 -28.63 44.96 40.38
CA GLN A 9 -27.47 44.91 41.31
C GLN A 9 -27.50 43.83 42.43
N VAL A 10 -26.31 43.23 42.65
CA VAL A 10 -25.69 42.68 43.89
C VAL A 10 -25.88 41.18 44.27
N SER A 11 -24.74 40.60 44.69
CA SER A 11 -24.32 39.20 44.95
C SER A 11 -24.89 38.53 46.24
N PRO A 12 -24.66 37.22 46.50
CA PRO A 12 -25.59 36.29 47.16
C PRO A 12 -25.35 36.08 48.67
N PRO A 13 -26.28 35.40 49.39
CA PRO A 13 -25.97 34.83 50.71
C PRO A 13 -25.51 33.37 50.61
N THR A 14 -24.44 33.10 51.35
CA THR A 14 -23.75 31.81 51.56
C THR A 14 -24.64 30.81 52.31
N LEU A 15 -24.73 29.57 51.80
CA LEU A 15 -25.23 28.42 52.56
C LEU A 15 -24.04 27.58 53.02
N GLN A 16 -23.86 27.45 54.34
CA GLN A 16 -22.94 26.48 54.92
C GLN A 16 -23.46 25.05 54.70
N PRO A 17 -22.59 24.06 54.41
CA PRO A 17 -23.02 22.67 54.27
C PRO A 17 -23.19 22.04 55.65
N SER A 18 -24.39 21.55 55.95
CA SER A 18 -24.59 20.61 57.05
C SER A 18 -24.22 19.19 56.60
N THR A 19 -23.38 18.56 57.40
CA THR A 19 -22.93 17.17 57.33
C THR A 19 -24.09 16.17 57.26
N LYS A 20 -24.23 15.51 56.11
CA LYS A 20 -24.68 14.11 55.96
C LYS A 20 -23.89 13.49 54.82
N THR A 21 -23.06 12.51 55.13
CA THR A 21 -22.39 11.64 54.14
C THR A 21 -23.45 10.82 53.41
N ASN A 22 -24.01 11.37 52.34
CA ASN A 22 -24.72 10.61 51.33
C ASN A 22 -23.66 9.77 50.59
N ALA A 23 -23.58 8.47 50.88
CA ALA A 23 -22.79 7.55 50.07
C ALA A 23 -23.37 7.62 48.65
N VAL A 24 -22.64 8.29 47.75
CA VAL A 24 -23.02 8.42 46.35
C VAL A 24 -22.83 7.04 45.72
N ASP A 25 -23.89 6.47 45.16
CA ASP A 25 -23.79 5.25 44.36
C ASP A 25 -22.76 5.49 43.24
N PRO A 26 -21.64 4.73 43.19
CA PRO A 26 -20.60 4.92 42.20
C PRO A 26 -21.11 4.88 40.76
N MET A 27 -22.11 4.03 40.48
CA MET A 27 -22.71 3.94 39.15
C MET A 27 -23.55 5.16 38.79
N ALA A 28 -24.29 5.71 39.75
CA ALA A 28 -25.06 6.94 39.57
C ALA A 28 -24.16 8.16 39.42
N ALA A 29 -22.96 8.16 40.04
CA ALA A 29 -21.97 9.23 39.94
C ALA A 29 -21.33 9.35 38.55
N MET A 30 -21.24 8.24 37.80
CA MET A 30 -20.61 8.21 36.47
C MET A 30 -21.51 8.75 35.34
N ALA A 31 -22.83 8.83 35.56
CA ALA A 31 -23.79 9.25 34.53
C ALA A 31 -24.30 10.68 34.76
N HIS A 32 -24.10 11.54 33.75
CA HIS A 32 -24.68 12.89 33.77
C HIS A 32 -26.23 12.83 33.87
N ARG A 33 -26.80 13.40 34.95
CA ARG A 33 -28.22 13.34 35.34
C ARG A 33 -28.73 12.00 35.89
N GLY A 34 -27.87 11.12 36.42
CA GLY A 34 -28.28 9.95 37.21
C GLY A 34 -28.96 8.83 36.42
N LYS A 35 -28.73 8.74 35.11
CA LYS A 35 -29.16 7.58 34.31
C LYS A 35 -28.20 6.40 34.54
N ALA A 36 -28.59 5.43 35.37
CA ALA A 36 -27.78 4.25 35.65
C ALA A 36 -27.44 3.47 34.37
N LEU A 37 -26.17 3.07 34.21
CA LEU A 37 -25.75 2.13 33.18
C LEU A 37 -26.17 0.70 33.58
N PRO A 38 -26.36 -0.23 32.63
CA PRO A 38 -26.73 -1.61 32.95
C PRO A 38 -25.63 -2.28 33.76
N GLY A 39 -25.96 -2.80 34.94
CA GLY A 39 -25.03 -3.55 35.80
C GLY A 39 -24.86 -5.01 35.36
N ILE A 40 -24.15 -5.80 36.19
CA ILE A 40 -23.92 -7.23 35.96
C ILE A 40 -25.27 -7.96 35.85
N PRO A 41 -25.53 -8.73 34.78
CA PRO A 41 -26.79 -9.44 34.61
C PRO A 41 -26.96 -10.54 35.66
N ARG A 42 -28.22 -10.82 36.03
CA ARG A 42 -28.61 -11.96 36.88
C ARG A 42 -29.45 -12.92 36.05
N PHE A 43 -29.22 -14.21 36.24
CA PHE A 43 -29.91 -15.27 35.52
C PHE A 43 -30.64 -16.19 36.51
N ASP A 44 -31.74 -16.80 36.07
CA ASP A 44 -32.56 -17.68 36.90
C ASP A 44 -31.97 -19.10 37.01
N SER A 45 -31.02 -19.45 36.12
CA SER A 45 -30.37 -20.76 36.11
C SER A 45 -28.84 -20.70 36.04
N HIS A 46 -28.20 -21.69 36.67
CA HIS A 46 -26.74 -21.90 36.54
C HIS A 46 -26.32 -22.17 35.10
N ALA A 47 -27.19 -22.79 34.28
CA ALA A 47 -26.91 -23.07 32.88
C ALA A 47 -26.82 -21.78 32.04
N GLU A 48 -27.72 -20.83 32.22
CA GLU A 48 -27.67 -19.52 31.56
C GLU A 48 -26.48 -18.69 32.04
N THR A 49 -26.22 -18.70 33.35
CA THR A 49 -25.04 -18.04 33.93
C THR A 49 -23.75 -18.57 33.31
N ARG A 50 -23.63 -19.89 33.17
CA ARG A 50 -22.49 -20.57 32.54
C ARG A 50 -22.34 -20.16 31.09
N GLN A 51 -23.42 -20.24 30.30
CA GLN A 51 -23.38 -19.87 28.89
C GLN A 51 -22.92 -18.42 28.71
N TRP A 52 -23.48 -17.50 29.50
CA TRP A 52 -23.11 -16.09 29.50
C TRP A 52 -21.62 -15.87 29.84
N GLN A 53 -21.11 -16.54 30.87
CA GLN A 53 -19.70 -16.49 31.26
C GLN A 53 -18.77 -16.96 30.13
N LEU A 54 -19.11 -18.06 29.45
CA LEU A 54 -18.28 -18.61 28.35
C LEU A 54 -18.29 -17.70 27.12
N GLU A 55 -19.42 -17.08 26.79
CA GLU A 55 -19.52 -16.09 25.71
C GLU A 55 -18.69 -14.85 26.00
N HIS A 56 -18.79 -14.32 27.22
CA HIS A 56 -18.00 -13.18 27.67
C HIS A 56 -16.50 -13.51 27.73
N MET A 57 -16.15 -14.73 28.13
CA MET A 57 -14.77 -15.22 28.13
C MET A 57 -14.19 -15.30 26.71
N ALA A 58 -14.95 -15.84 25.75
CA ALA A 58 -14.55 -15.82 24.34
C ALA A 58 -14.41 -14.39 23.81
N GLY A 59 -15.29 -13.48 24.19
CA GLY A 59 -15.16 -12.06 23.86
C GLY A 59 -13.93 -11.40 24.49
N ALA A 60 -13.58 -11.74 25.72
CA ALA A 60 -12.39 -11.23 26.39
C ALA A 60 -11.11 -11.62 25.66
N PHE A 61 -10.99 -12.87 25.18
CA PHE A 61 -9.89 -13.27 24.30
C PHE A 61 -9.83 -12.46 23.02
N ARG A 62 -10.98 -12.22 22.37
CA ARG A 62 -11.02 -11.40 21.15
C ARG A 62 -10.62 -9.95 21.41
N VAL A 63 -10.99 -9.40 22.57
CA VAL A 63 -10.49 -8.09 23.03
C VAL A 63 -8.98 -8.13 23.20
N PHE A 64 -8.42 -9.13 23.91
CA PHE A 64 -6.97 -9.26 24.10
C PHE A 64 -6.21 -9.42 22.78
N ALA A 65 -6.76 -10.15 21.81
CA ALA A 65 -6.19 -10.25 20.48
C ALA A 65 -6.16 -8.89 19.77
N ARG A 66 -7.24 -8.10 19.87
CA ARG A 66 -7.33 -6.75 19.29
C ARG A 66 -6.34 -5.79 19.94
N GLU A 67 -6.13 -5.88 21.24
CA GLU A 67 -5.17 -5.05 21.97
C GLU A 67 -3.71 -5.54 21.80
N GLY A 68 -3.49 -6.69 21.14
CA GLY A 68 -2.17 -7.22 20.82
C GLY A 68 -1.50 -8.01 21.94
N TYR A 69 -2.28 -8.65 22.82
CA TYR A 69 -1.76 -9.41 23.98
C TYR A 69 -1.51 -10.89 23.70
N ALA A 70 -1.83 -11.37 22.49
CA ALA A 70 -1.60 -12.76 22.11
C ALA A 70 -0.10 -13.04 21.84
N GLU A 71 0.43 -14.12 22.42
CA GLU A 71 1.83 -14.55 22.26
C GLU A 71 1.86 -16.06 21.99
N GLY A 72 1.67 -16.46 20.73
CA GLY A 72 1.63 -17.87 20.33
C GLY A 72 0.56 -18.66 21.10
N ILE A 73 0.99 -19.68 21.85
CA ILE A 73 0.13 -20.55 22.68
C ILE A 73 0.11 -20.15 24.16
N SER A 74 0.72 -19.01 24.52
CA SER A 74 0.83 -18.55 25.90
C SER A 74 -0.32 -17.61 26.29
N GLY A 75 -0.74 -17.72 27.55
CA GLY A 75 -1.77 -16.90 28.16
C GLY A 75 -3.11 -17.63 28.26
N HIS A 76 -3.78 -17.39 29.38
CA HIS A 76 -4.96 -18.13 29.80
C HIS A 76 -5.98 -17.19 30.44
N ILE A 77 -7.24 -17.48 30.18
CA ILE A 77 -8.36 -16.93 30.95
C ILE A 77 -9.06 -18.15 31.53
N SER A 78 -9.51 -18.08 32.77
CA SER A 78 -10.40 -19.08 33.35
C SER A 78 -11.61 -18.46 34.02
N VAL A 79 -12.71 -19.21 34.07
CA VAL A 79 -13.93 -18.84 34.80
C VAL A 79 -14.45 -20.04 35.60
N ARG A 80 -14.70 -19.87 36.90
CA ARG A 80 -15.27 -20.90 37.78
C ARG A 80 -16.67 -21.29 37.31
N ASP A 81 -16.97 -22.59 37.35
CA ASP A 81 -18.31 -23.06 37.00
C ASP A 81 -19.35 -22.57 38.04
N PRO A 82 -20.52 -22.05 37.60
CA PRO A 82 -21.51 -21.53 38.54
C PRO A 82 -22.23 -22.62 39.35
N ASP A 83 -22.18 -23.87 38.92
CA ASP A 83 -22.87 -25.03 39.53
C ASP A 83 -21.90 -25.86 40.39
N PHE A 84 -20.62 -25.87 40.03
CA PHE A 84 -19.58 -26.69 40.67
C PHE A 84 -18.36 -25.85 41.09
N GLU A 85 -18.19 -25.65 42.41
CA GLU A 85 -17.08 -24.86 42.94
C GLU A 85 -15.69 -25.50 42.72
N ASP A 86 -15.64 -26.82 42.52
CA ASP A 86 -14.43 -27.62 42.30
C ASP A 86 -14.00 -27.64 40.82
N ARG A 87 -14.63 -26.84 39.96
CA ARG A 87 -14.41 -26.83 38.52
C ARG A 87 -14.29 -25.42 37.95
N PHE A 88 -13.53 -25.30 36.88
CA PHE A 88 -13.44 -24.07 36.10
C PHE A 88 -13.29 -24.36 34.61
N TRP A 89 -13.67 -23.39 33.80
CA TRP A 89 -13.54 -23.37 32.36
C TRP A 89 -12.26 -22.63 31.96
N ILE A 90 -11.48 -23.19 31.05
CA ILE A 90 -10.23 -22.63 30.56
C ILE A 90 -10.12 -22.79 29.03
N ASN A 91 -9.37 -21.92 28.38
CA ASN A 91 -9.15 -22.00 26.94
C ASN A 91 -8.30 -23.22 26.53
N PRO A 92 -8.53 -23.77 25.32
CA PRO A 92 -7.71 -24.83 24.76
C PRO A 92 -6.35 -24.32 24.28
N LEU A 93 -5.39 -25.23 24.22
CA LEU A 93 -4.07 -25.01 23.62
C LEU A 93 -4.18 -24.92 22.09
N GLY A 94 -3.44 -24.01 21.47
CA GLY A 94 -3.30 -23.94 20.02
C GLY A 94 -4.40 -23.16 19.29
N VAL A 95 -5.37 -22.59 20.00
CA VAL A 95 -6.39 -21.69 19.41
C VAL A 95 -5.99 -20.24 19.65
N HIS A 96 -5.82 -19.47 18.57
CA HIS A 96 -5.49 -18.06 18.66
C HIS A 96 -6.61 -17.26 19.35
N PHE A 97 -6.27 -16.31 20.22
CA PHE A 97 -7.23 -15.53 21.01
C PHE A 97 -8.34 -14.88 20.17
N GLY A 98 -8.01 -14.40 18.97
CA GLY A 98 -8.96 -13.77 18.05
C GLY A 98 -10.00 -14.73 17.44
N MET A 99 -9.78 -16.04 17.53
CA MET A 99 -10.66 -17.08 16.97
C MET A 99 -11.51 -17.78 18.04
N MET A 100 -11.26 -17.49 19.32
CA MET A 100 -11.88 -18.19 20.44
C MET A 100 -13.41 -18.07 20.44
N ASN A 101 -14.12 -19.17 20.66
CA ASN A 101 -15.57 -19.26 20.83
C ASN A 101 -15.92 -19.90 22.17
N ALA A 102 -17.16 -19.70 22.63
CA ALA A 102 -17.66 -20.31 23.86
C ALA A 102 -17.59 -21.86 23.82
N SER A 103 -17.81 -22.44 22.63
CA SER A 103 -17.73 -23.90 22.40
C SER A 103 -16.32 -24.47 22.50
N ASP A 104 -15.28 -23.63 22.42
CA ASP A 104 -13.90 -24.09 22.43
C ASP A 104 -13.40 -24.38 23.86
N MET A 105 -14.10 -23.85 24.88
CA MET A 105 -13.70 -23.90 26.28
C MET A 105 -13.75 -25.32 26.85
N ILE A 106 -12.78 -25.62 27.72
CA ILE A 106 -12.61 -26.92 28.36
C ILE A 106 -12.95 -26.77 29.84
N CYS A 107 -13.83 -27.63 30.36
CA CYS A 107 -14.14 -27.68 31.79
C CYS A 107 -13.20 -28.67 32.47
N VAL A 108 -12.47 -28.21 33.49
CA VAL A 108 -11.53 -29.02 34.27
C VAL A 108 -11.87 -28.96 35.76
N ASN A 109 -11.63 -30.05 36.48
CA ASN A 109 -11.68 -30.05 37.94
C ASN A 109 -10.36 -29.48 38.53
N LEU A 110 -10.34 -29.21 39.84
CA LEU A 110 -9.14 -28.71 40.53
C LEU A 110 -7.97 -29.72 40.60
N ASP A 111 -8.19 -30.97 40.21
CA ASP A 111 -7.19 -32.03 40.17
C ASP A 111 -6.53 -32.20 38.78
N GLY A 112 -7.10 -31.59 37.75
CA GLY A 112 -6.56 -31.54 36.38
C GLY A 112 -7.29 -32.41 35.37
N ASP A 113 -8.34 -33.11 35.77
CA ASP A 113 -9.14 -33.94 34.88
C ASP A 113 -10.09 -33.07 34.05
N VAL A 114 -10.20 -33.39 32.75
CA VAL A 114 -11.20 -32.80 31.86
C VAL A 114 -12.56 -33.45 32.13
N VAL A 115 -13.50 -32.63 32.60
CA VAL A 115 -14.83 -33.10 33.07
C VAL A 115 -15.99 -32.61 32.19
N GLY A 116 -15.72 -31.81 31.16
CA GLY A 116 -16.73 -31.34 30.22
C GLY A 116 -16.20 -30.31 29.20
N GLY A 117 -17.12 -29.77 28.39
CA GLY A 117 -16.77 -28.81 27.32
C GLY A 117 -16.14 -29.49 26.10
N ASN A 118 -15.14 -28.85 25.50
CA ASN A 118 -14.40 -29.39 24.37
C ASN A 118 -13.36 -30.44 24.82
N THR A 119 -13.78 -31.70 24.91
CA THR A 119 -12.91 -32.81 25.33
C THR A 119 -11.87 -33.24 24.29
N ALA A 120 -11.95 -32.72 23.05
CA ALA A 120 -10.95 -32.96 22.01
C ALA A 120 -9.74 -32.03 22.11
N GLY A 121 -9.88 -30.90 22.82
CA GLY A 121 -8.80 -29.95 23.07
C GLY A 121 -7.91 -30.37 24.24
N SER A 122 -6.70 -29.80 24.30
CA SER A 122 -5.78 -29.97 25.43
C SER A 122 -5.66 -28.67 26.22
N VAL A 123 -5.50 -28.75 27.54
CA VAL A 123 -5.24 -27.60 28.41
C VAL A 123 -3.72 -27.46 28.61
N ASN A 124 -3.23 -26.22 28.61
CA ASN A 124 -1.82 -25.95 28.93
C ASN A 124 -1.53 -26.29 30.41
N ALA A 125 -0.54 -27.16 30.66
CA ALA A 125 -0.18 -27.58 32.01
C ALA A 125 0.19 -26.40 32.93
N ALA A 126 0.98 -25.44 32.44
CA ALA A 126 1.40 -24.28 33.22
C ALA A 126 0.22 -23.34 33.52
N GLY A 127 -0.66 -23.12 32.53
CA GLY A 127 -1.90 -22.37 32.72
C GLY A 127 -2.80 -22.98 33.78
N PHE A 128 -2.95 -24.31 33.77
CA PHE A 128 -3.73 -25.04 34.75
C PHE A 128 -3.19 -24.88 36.18
N GLN A 129 -1.87 -25.01 36.39
CA GLN A 129 -1.29 -24.95 37.74
C GLN A 129 -1.51 -23.59 38.41
N ILE A 130 -1.32 -22.48 37.68
CA ILE A 130 -1.52 -21.13 38.22
C ILE A 130 -3.00 -20.90 38.53
N HIS A 131 -3.88 -21.20 37.58
CA HIS A 131 -5.31 -20.91 37.72
C HIS A 131 -5.99 -21.79 38.77
N SER A 132 -5.64 -23.08 38.84
CA SER A 132 -6.17 -23.99 39.86
C SER A 132 -5.73 -23.61 41.28
N ALA A 133 -4.48 -23.18 41.46
CA ALA A 133 -3.98 -22.72 42.76
C ALA A 133 -4.71 -21.46 43.24
N VAL A 134 -4.89 -20.47 42.37
CA VAL A 134 -5.65 -19.24 42.70
C VAL A 134 -7.12 -19.56 42.98
N HIS A 135 -7.78 -20.37 42.15
CA HIS A 135 -9.17 -20.78 42.41
C HIS A 135 -9.33 -21.63 43.68
N ARG A 136 -8.30 -22.38 44.10
CA ARG A 136 -8.31 -23.14 45.36
C ARG A 136 -8.13 -22.22 46.57
N ALA A 137 -7.25 -21.23 46.47
CA ALA A 137 -6.97 -20.28 47.56
C ALA A 137 -8.05 -19.21 47.74
N ARG A 138 -8.62 -18.71 46.64
CA ARG A 138 -9.57 -17.59 46.61
C ARG A 138 -10.93 -18.02 46.06
N LYS A 139 -11.86 -18.28 46.97
CA LYS A 139 -13.24 -18.69 46.63
C LYS A 139 -14.07 -17.56 46.04
N ASP A 140 -13.76 -16.32 46.41
CA ASP A 140 -14.36 -15.11 45.87
C ASP A 140 -13.91 -14.79 44.43
N VAL A 141 -12.82 -15.41 43.96
CA VAL A 141 -12.34 -15.25 42.58
C VAL A 141 -13.06 -16.21 41.64
N HIS A 142 -13.84 -15.64 40.72
CA HIS A 142 -14.58 -16.37 39.71
C HIS A 142 -13.91 -16.34 38.35
N ALA A 143 -13.13 -15.30 38.02
CA ALA A 143 -12.40 -15.23 36.77
C ALA A 143 -10.95 -14.80 36.98
N ILE A 144 -10.06 -15.36 36.17
CA ILE A 144 -8.62 -15.07 36.19
C ILE A 144 -8.19 -14.78 34.75
N CYS A 145 -7.46 -13.68 34.53
CA CYS A 145 -6.85 -13.36 33.25
C CYS A 145 -5.33 -13.27 33.42
N HIS A 146 -4.58 -14.01 32.60
CA HIS A 146 -3.13 -14.00 32.61
C HIS A 146 -2.59 -14.08 31.18
N THR A 147 -1.77 -13.12 30.77
CA THR A 147 -1.08 -13.16 29.47
C THR A 147 0.30 -12.54 29.54
N HIS A 148 1.09 -12.78 28.49
CA HIS A 148 2.45 -12.28 28.32
C HIS A 148 2.46 -10.98 27.52
N SER A 149 1.64 -10.01 27.94
CA SER A 149 1.50 -8.72 27.26
C SER A 149 2.80 -7.92 27.25
N VAL A 150 3.00 -7.10 26.23
CA VAL A 150 4.31 -6.49 25.90
C VAL A 150 4.81 -5.58 27.03
N HIS A 151 3.98 -4.65 27.51
CA HIS A 151 4.39 -3.66 28.50
C HIS A 151 4.37 -4.25 29.91
N GLY A 152 3.46 -5.16 30.19
CA GLY A 152 3.38 -5.92 31.44
C GLY A 152 4.63 -6.76 31.66
N ARG A 153 5.09 -7.49 30.63
CA ARG A 153 6.40 -8.18 30.69
C ARG A 153 7.55 -7.21 30.89
N ALA A 154 7.58 -6.11 30.13
CA ALA A 154 8.63 -5.11 30.27
C ALA A 154 8.69 -4.51 31.68
N TRP A 155 7.53 -4.21 32.28
CA TRP A 155 7.44 -3.69 33.65
C TRP A 155 7.78 -4.75 34.70
N SER A 156 7.37 -6.00 34.48
CA SER A 156 7.65 -7.11 35.40
C SER A 156 9.15 -7.37 35.60
N ALA A 157 9.99 -6.96 34.65
CA ALA A 157 11.45 -7.06 34.76
C ALA A 157 12.03 -6.16 35.87
N PHE A 158 11.30 -5.14 36.31
CA PHE A 158 11.73 -4.27 37.41
C PHE A 158 11.36 -4.82 38.79
N ALA A 159 10.48 -5.82 38.87
CA ALA A 159 9.94 -6.34 40.13
C ALA A 159 9.43 -5.22 41.08
N LYS A 160 8.70 -4.24 40.51
CA LYS A 160 8.15 -3.08 41.24
C LYS A 160 6.64 -2.97 41.12
N PRO A 161 5.95 -2.50 42.17
CA PRO A 161 4.54 -2.15 42.07
C PRO A 161 4.34 -0.95 41.14
N LEU A 162 3.12 -0.79 40.64
CA LEU A 162 2.72 0.39 39.90
C LEU A 162 2.57 1.59 40.85
N GLU A 163 3.26 2.69 40.52
CA GLU A 163 3.13 3.97 41.22
C GLU A 163 1.81 4.69 40.87
N MET A 164 1.22 5.39 41.85
CA MET A 164 -0.05 6.11 41.68
C MET A 164 0.12 7.44 40.92
N ILE A 165 0.56 7.40 39.67
CA ILE A 165 0.95 8.59 38.89
C ILE A 165 -0.22 9.27 38.15
N ASN A 166 -1.41 8.65 38.11
CA ASN A 166 -2.61 9.19 37.48
C ASN A 166 -3.88 8.52 38.03
N GLN A 167 -5.05 8.97 37.60
CA GLN A 167 -6.34 8.45 38.03
C GLN A 167 -6.53 6.97 37.68
N ASP A 168 -6.08 6.53 36.50
CA ASP A 168 -6.31 5.19 35.97
C ASP A 168 -5.64 4.11 36.83
N VAL A 169 -4.40 4.32 37.25
CA VAL A 169 -3.67 3.37 38.11
C VAL A 169 -4.24 3.28 39.53
N CYS A 170 -5.02 4.28 39.98
CA CYS A 170 -5.66 4.25 41.30
C CYS A 170 -6.67 3.11 41.45
N TYR A 171 -7.11 2.48 40.35
CA TYR A 171 -7.92 1.25 40.36
C TYR A 171 -7.21 0.07 41.03
N PHE A 172 -5.88 0.15 41.19
CA PHE A 172 -5.04 -0.84 41.84
C PHE A 172 -4.47 -0.36 43.18
N TYR A 173 -4.96 0.75 43.75
CA TYR A 173 -4.46 1.30 45.01
C TYR A 173 -4.56 0.25 46.14
N LYS A 174 -3.40 -0.22 46.62
CA LYS A 174 -3.27 -1.32 47.61
C LYS A 174 -4.02 -2.61 47.23
N ALA A 175 -4.28 -2.81 45.93
CA ALA A 175 -5.00 -3.95 45.40
C ALA A 175 -4.21 -4.72 44.33
N HIS A 176 -2.91 -4.45 44.20
CA HIS A 176 -2.02 -5.25 43.38
C HIS A 176 -0.72 -5.57 44.12
N SER A 177 -0.10 -6.69 43.80
CA SER A 177 1.14 -7.16 44.39
C SER A 177 2.23 -7.44 43.35
N VAL A 178 3.44 -7.69 43.83
CA VAL A 178 4.58 -8.13 43.01
C VAL A 178 5.04 -9.48 43.53
N TYR A 179 4.97 -10.50 42.67
CA TYR A 179 5.57 -11.79 42.93
C TYR A 179 7.03 -11.75 42.47
N SER A 180 7.95 -11.82 43.43
CA SER A 180 9.39 -11.53 43.24
C SER A 180 10.29 -12.77 43.13
N ASP A 181 9.71 -13.97 42.96
CA ASP A 181 10.46 -15.22 42.87
C ASP A 181 10.26 -15.87 41.50
N TYR A 182 11.29 -15.94 40.65
CA TYR A 182 11.18 -16.50 39.30
C TYR A 182 11.81 -17.89 39.23
N GLY A 183 10.97 -18.93 39.16
CA GLY A 183 11.39 -20.34 39.18
C GLY A 183 11.62 -21.00 37.82
N GLY A 184 11.33 -20.33 36.70
CA GLY A 184 11.40 -20.90 35.34
C GLY A 184 10.03 -21.08 34.68
N ILE A 185 9.89 -22.05 33.76
CA ILE A 185 8.57 -22.41 33.20
C ILE A 185 7.78 -23.09 34.32
N ALA A 186 6.63 -22.50 34.68
CA ALA A 186 5.76 -22.94 35.76
C ALA A 186 5.21 -24.37 35.56
N ASN A 187 6.03 -25.37 35.81
CA ASN A 187 5.69 -26.79 35.76
C ASN A 187 5.53 -27.41 37.15
N GLU A 188 5.75 -26.63 38.22
CA GLU A 188 5.56 -27.07 39.60
C GLU A 188 4.32 -26.44 40.22
N THR A 189 3.47 -27.27 40.85
CA THR A 189 2.33 -26.84 41.67
C THR A 189 2.73 -25.84 42.77
N SER A 190 4.00 -25.88 43.20
CA SER A 190 4.58 -24.99 44.20
C SER A 190 4.56 -23.52 43.76
N GLU A 191 4.75 -23.23 42.47
CA GLU A 191 4.77 -21.87 41.94
C GLU A 191 3.37 -21.25 41.93
N GLY A 192 2.36 -22.01 41.51
CA GLY A 192 0.96 -21.56 41.55
C GLY A 192 0.52 -21.17 42.97
N GLN A 193 0.92 -21.93 43.99
CA GLN A 193 0.63 -21.62 45.40
C GLN A 193 1.29 -20.32 45.84
N ARG A 194 2.58 -20.11 45.53
CA ARG A 194 3.28 -18.86 45.87
C ARG A 194 2.69 -17.64 45.15
N ILE A 195 2.24 -17.80 43.90
CA ILE A 195 1.52 -16.74 43.18
C ILE A 195 0.20 -16.41 43.87
N ALA A 196 -0.56 -17.42 44.30
CA ALA A 196 -1.81 -17.23 45.02
C ALA A 196 -1.60 -16.56 46.39
N GLU A 197 -0.56 -16.95 47.13
CA GLU A 197 -0.15 -16.29 48.38
C GLU A 197 0.26 -14.83 48.15
N SER A 198 1.06 -14.56 47.11
CA SER A 198 1.49 -13.22 46.74
C SER A 198 0.32 -12.34 46.29
N LEU A 199 -0.70 -12.89 45.64
CA LEU A 199 -1.91 -12.16 45.26
C LEU A 199 -2.66 -11.66 46.51
N GLY A 200 -2.62 -12.42 47.62
CA GLY A 200 -3.29 -12.08 48.87
C GLY A 200 -4.79 -11.86 48.65
N ASP A 201 -5.33 -10.75 49.18
CA ASP A 201 -6.70 -10.27 48.92
C ASP A 201 -6.79 -9.29 47.74
N GLY A 202 -5.69 -9.13 46.99
CA GLY A 202 -5.58 -8.22 45.85
C GLY A 202 -6.40 -8.66 44.63
N LYS A 203 -6.47 -7.75 43.66
CA LYS A 203 -7.13 -7.92 42.36
C LYS A 203 -6.15 -8.16 41.21
N ALA A 204 -4.85 -7.93 41.43
CA ALA A 204 -3.83 -8.12 40.41
C ALA A 204 -2.46 -8.49 41.00
N ALA A 205 -1.63 -9.17 40.21
CA ALA A 205 -0.25 -9.48 40.55
C ALA A 205 0.66 -9.24 39.33
N ILE A 206 1.81 -8.62 39.58
CA ILE A 206 2.92 -8.50 38.63
C ILE A 206 3.85 -9.67 38.90
N LEU A 207 3.97 -10.57 37.94
CA LEU A 207 4.80 -11.76 38.05
C LEU A 207 6.18 -11.46 37.47
N MET A 208 7.20 -11.34 38.33
CA MET A 208 8.56 -10.95 37.92
C MET A 208 9.05 -11.80 36.74
N ASN A 209 9.51 -11.14 35.67
CA ASN A 209 10.00 -11.76 34.43
C ASN A 209 9.00 -12.67 33.68
N HIS A 210 7.70 -12.63 34.02
CA HIS A 210 6.69 -13.54 33.47
C HIS A 210 5.55 -12.77 32.80
N GLY A 211 4.87 -11.88 33.53
CA GLY A 211 3.74 -11.13 32.99
C GLY A 211 2.80 -10.59 34.06
N LEU A 212 1.54 -10.41 33.70
CA LEU A 212 0.51 -9.87 34.58
C LEU A 212 -0.54 -10.95 34.88
N LEU A 213 -1.17 -10.88 36.04
CA LEU A 213 -2.31 -11.70 36.41
C LEU A 213 -3.36 -10.80 37.07
N THR A 214 -4.61 -10.90 36.65
CA THR A 214 -5.74 -10.17 37.25
C THR A 214 -6.88 -11.11 37.57
N VAL A 215 -7.65 -10.76 38.59
CA VAL A 215 -8.78 -11.56 39.07
C VAL A 215 -10.04 -10.71 39.23
N GLY A 216 -11.20 -11.35 39.17
CA GLY A 216 -12.50 -10.70 39.35
C GLY A 216 -13.63 -11.67 39.64
N GLN A 217 -14.80 -11.13 39.95
CA GLN A 217 -16.05 -11.89 40.11
C GLN A 217 -16.73 -12.17 38.76
N THR A 218 -16.33 -11.44 37.72
CA THR A 218 -16.72 -11.67 36.33
C THR A 218 -15.48 -11.66 35.43
N VAL A 219 -15.56 -12.31 34.27
CA VAL A 219 -14.47 -12.29 33.28
C VAL A 219 -14.24 -10.89 32.73
N ASP A 220 -15.30 -10.10 32.59
CA ASP A 220 -15.26 -8.69 32.20
C ASP A 220 -14.44 -7.84 33.19
N GLU A 221 -14.66 -8.02 34.51
CA GLU A 221 -13.88 -7.34 35.56
C GLU A 221 -12.40 -7.67 35.44
N ALA A 222 -12.06 -8.97 35.41
CA ALA A 222 -10.68 -9.42 35.31
C ALA A 222 -10.01 -8.94 34.02
N ALA A 223 -10.72 -8.99 32.89
CA ALA A 223 -10.20 -8.57 31.60
C ALA A 223 -10.03 -7.05 31.48
N PHE A 224 -10.93 -6.24 32.05
CA PHE A 224 -10.76 -4.79 32.11
C PHE A 224 -9.56 -4.41 32.96
N LEU A 225 -9.43 -4.98 34.17
CA LEU A 225 -8.27 -4.79 35.01
C LEU A 225 -6.98 -5.18 34.28
N PHE A 226 -6.98 -6.28 33.51
CA PHE A 226 -5.81 -6.67 32.72
C PHE A 226 -5.43 -5.59 31.70
N CYS A 227 -6.42 -5.11 30.92
CA CYS A 227 -6.21 -4.06 29.92
C CYS A 227 -5.72 -2.76 30.56
N LEU A 228 -6.27 -2.41 31.72
CA LEU A 228 -5.90 -1.23 32.48
C LEU A 228 -4.46 -1.34 32.99
N MET A 229 -4.10 -2.47 33.60
CA MET A 229 -2.78 -2.71 34.16
C MET A 229 -1.68 -2.69 33.08
N GLU A 230 -1.92 -3.31 31.93
CA GLU A 230 -1.03 -3.27 30.77
C GLU A 230 -0.81 -1.83 30.28
N ARG A 231 -1.88 -1.04 30.17
CA ARG A 231 -1.79 0.38 29.79
C ARG A 231 -1.08 1.21 30.86
N SER A 232 -1.30 0.94 32.14
CA SER A 232 -0.57 1.59 33.24
C SER A 232 0.92 1.28 33.18
N CYS A 233 1.32 0.03 32.90
CA CYS A 233 2.71 -0.34 32.67
C CYS A 233 3.32 0.49 31.52
N LYS A 234 2.62 0.60 30.39
CA LYS A 234 3.05 1.43 29.26
C LYS A 234 3.25 2.90 29.65
N VAL A 235 2.30 3.47 30.39
CA VAL A 235 2.37 4.88 30.80
C VAL A 235 3.54 5.11 31.75
N GLN A 236 3.80 4.20 32.70
CA GLN A 236 4.96 4.32 33.59
C GLN A 236 6.29 4.19 32.85
N LEU A 237 6.42 3.25 31.92
CA LEU A 237 7.61 3.14 31.06
C LEU A 237 7.88 4.44 30.28
N LEU A 238 6.83 5.11 29.80
CA LEU A 238 6.94 6.39 29.09
C LEU A 238 7.29 7.55 30.03
N ALA A 239 6.69 7.59 31.23
CA ALA A 239 6.98 8.61 32.24
C ALA A 239 8.43 8.49 32.75
N ASP A 240 8.88 7.27 33.05
CA ASP A 240 10.24 6.99 33.51
C ASP A 240 11.27 7.35 32.44
N ARG A 241 10.95 7.10 31.16
CA ARG A 241 11.80 7.49 30.03
C ARG A 241 11.95 9.01 29.89
N ALA A 242 10.92 9.79 30.23
CA ALA A 242 10.99 11.25 30.17
C ALA A 242 11.97 11.83 31.19
N GLY A 243 12.27 11.10 32.27
CA GLY A 243 13.31 11.47 33.24
C GLY A 243 13.00 12.70 34.09
N HIS A 244 11.72 13.10 34.18
CA HIS A 244 11.26 14.15 35.08
C HIS A 244 10.75 13.56 36.40
N ASP A 245 10.83 14.34 37.48
CA ASP A 245 10.25 13.96 38.76
C ASP A 245 8.74 13.77 38.65
N LYS A 246 8.24 12.63 39.12
CA LYS A 246 6.83 12.25 39.05
C LYS A 246 6.08 12.82 40.25
N VAL A 247 4.93 13.45 40.00
CA VAL A 247 3.97 13.83 41.05
C VAL A 247 2.92 12.74 41.15
N THR A 248 2.87 12.05 42.29
CA THR A 248 1.91 10.98 42.54
C THR A 248 0.62 11.52 43.17
N VAL A 249 -0.50 10.88 42.86
CA VAL A 249 -1.79 11.06 43.54
C VAL A 249 -1.62 10.76 45.02
N SER A 250 -2.21 11.57 45.89
CA SER A 250 -2.11 11.35 47.34
C SER A 250 -2.83 10.07 47.76
N ASP A 251 -2.42 9.48 48.88
CA ASP A 251 -3.02 8.26 49.43
C ASP A 251 -4.54 8.41 49.67
N GLU A 252 -4.99 9.59 50.09
CA GLU A 252 -6.41 9.89 50.33
C GLU A 252 -7.21 9.92 49.02
N GLU A 253 -6.69 10.60 48.00
CA GLU A 253 -7.33 10.68 46.68
C GLU A 253 -7.32 9.34 45.95
N ALA A 254 -6.21 8.59 46.05
CA ALA A 254 -6.09 7.26 45.47
C ALA A 254 -7.06 6.27 46.13
N ALA A 255 -7.22 6.33 47.46
CA ALA A 255 -8.21 5.54 48.18
C ALA A 255 -9.65 5.92 47.81
N TYR A 256 -9.94 7.21 47.61
CA TYR A 256 -11.26 7.65 47.13
C TYR A 256 -11.56 7.14 45.72
N ASN A 257 -10.62 7.31 44.79
CA ASN A 257 -10.75 6.80 43.41
C ASN A 257 -10.96 5.29 43.39
N PHE A 258 -10.17 4.53 44.16
CA PHE A 258 -10.32 3.08 44.26
C PHE A 258 -11.74 2.66 44.72
N ARG A 259 -12.28 3.31 45.75
CA ARG A 259 -13.63 3.03 46.26
C ARG A 259 -14.73 3.31 45.23
N MET A 260 -14.54 4.33 44.39
CA MET A 260 -15.54 4.73 43.39
C MET A 260 -15.42 3.92 42.09
N ALA A 261 -14.21 3.53 41.71
CA ALA A 261 -13.94 3.06 40.36
C ALA A 261 -13.62 1.56 40.27
N SER A 262 -13.21 0.93 41.37
CA SER A 262 -12.77 -0.49 41.40
C SER A 262 -13.84 -1.44 41.98
N THR A 263 -15.12 -1.10 41.91
CA THR A 263 -16.22 -2.01 42.29
C THR A 263 -16.52 -3.02 41.17
N PRO A 264 -17.05 -4.23 41.47
CA PRO A 264 -17.39 -5.21 40.44
C PRO A 264 -18.30 -4.67 39.34
N GLU A 265 -19.33 -3.89 39.71
CA GLU A 265 -20.29 -3.29 38.79
C GLU A 265 -19.64 -2.23 37.88
N THR A 266 -18.76 -1.39 38.43
CA THR A 266 -18.06 -0.38 37.64
C THR A 266 -17.11 -1.05 36.65
N LEU A 267 -16.30 -2.01 37.11
CA LEU A 267 -15.32 -2.72 36.28
C LEU A 267 -15.99 -3.54 35.17
N PHE A 268 -17.12 -4.18 35.45
CA PHE A 268 -17.95 -4.83 34.44
C PHE A 268 -18.41 -3.83 33.37
N THR A 269 -18.92 -2.68 33.80
CA THR A 269 -19.45 -1.63 32.92
C THR A 269 -18.36 -1.03 32.04
N GLU A 270 -17.17 -0.81 32.59
CA GLU A 270 -15.98 -0.31 31.88
C GLU A 270 -15.50 -1.28 30.78
N PHE A 271 -15.71 -2.59 30.95
CA PHE A 271 -15.39 -3.55 29.90
C PHE A 271 -16.39 -3.56 28.74
N GLN A 272 -17.66 -3.20 28.98
CA GLN A 272 -18.74 -3.36 27.99
C GLN A 272 -18.48 -2.63 26.65
N PRO A 273 -17.92 -1.42 26.60
CA PRO A 273 -17.53 -0.79 25.33
C PRO A 273 -16.54 -1.62 24.52
N HIS A 274 -15.55 -2.24 25.18
CA HIS A 274 -14.55 -3.08 24.52
C HIS A 274 -15.18 -4.37 23.98
N TYR A 275 -16.04 -5.01 24.77
CA TYR A 275 -16.77 -6.23 24.42
C TYR A 275 -17.77 -6.01 23.27
N ARG A 276 -18.64 -4.99 23.38
CA ARG A 276 -19.63 -4.65 22.35
C ARG A 276 -18.99 -4.31 21.01
N SER A 277 -17.86 -3.60 21.01
CA SER A 277 -17.09 -3.32 19.80
C SER A 277 -16.68 -4.60 19.07
N CYS A 278 -16.28 -5.66 19.79
CA CYS A 278 -15.94 -6.95 19.19
C CYS A 278 -17.19 -7.71 18.69
N LEU A 279 -18.31 -7.63 19.42
CA LEU A 279 -19.58 -8.27 19.04
C LEU A 279 -20.23 -7.66 17.79
N THR A 280 -20.30 -6.34 17.67
CA THR A 280 -20.90 -5.68 16.49
C THR A 280 -20.14 -6.02 15.21
N LEU A 281 -18.82 -6.19 15.29
CA LEU A 281 -17.99 -6.65 14.18
C LEU A 281 -18.29 -8.12 13.82
N SER A 282 -18.60 -8.96 14.81
CA SER A 282 -18.98 -10.37 14.60
C SER A 282 -20.41 -10.52 14.03
N LEU A 283 -21.36 -9.68 14.43
CA LEU A 283 -22.76 -9.75 13.96
C LEU A 283 -22.94 -9.20 12.54
N ASN A 284 -22.19 -8.17 12.16
CA ASN A 284 -22.15 -7.69 10.77
C ASN A 284 -21.59 -8.74 9.78
N LYS A 285 -20.85 -9.73 10.31
CA LYS A 285 -20.36 -10.90 9.58
C LYS A 285 -21.46 -11.96 9.35
N MET A 286 -22.48 -12.03 10.20
CA MET A 286 -23.62 -12.97 10.07
C MET A 286 -24.76 -12.43 9.20
N SER A 287 -25.05 -11.12 9.24
CA SER A 287 -26.10 -10.52 8.40
C SER A 287 -25.76 -10.59 6.91
N THR A 288 -24.47 -10.57 6.56
CA THR A 288 -23.98 -10.77 5.18
C THR A 288 -24.01 -12.25 4.73
N ILE A 289 -24.16 -13.21 5.66
CA ILE A 289 -24.31 -14.63 5.36
C ILE A 289 -25.81 -14.99 5.19
N HIS A 290 -26.71 -14.37 5.95
CA HIS A 290 -28.15 -14.64 5.87
C HIS A 290 -28.89 -14.05 4.66
N GLU A 291 -28.28 -13.13 3.89
CA GLU A 291 -28.83 -12.69 2.58
C GLU A 291 -28.63 -13.73 1.45
N LYS A 292 -27.90 -14.82 1.70
CA LYS A 292 -27.86 -15.98 0.80
C LYS A 292 -28.58 -17.14 1.45
N GLY A 293 -29.88 -17.23 1.21
CA GLY A 293 -30.69 -18.39 1.60
C GLY A 293 -30.05 -19.70 1.13
N PRO A 294 -30.18 -20.80 1.90
CA PRO A 294 -29.56 -22.06 1.54
C PRO A 294 -30.23 -22.62 0.27
N PRO A 295 -29.47 -23.18 -0.69
CA PRO A 295 -30.06 -23.92 -1.80
C PRO A 295 -30.69 -25.21 -1.25
N SER A 296 -31.94 -25.45 -1.62
CA SER A 296 -32.61 -26.72 -1.38
C SER A 296 -31.83 -27.85 -2.04
N LYS A 297 -31.56 -28.92 -1.30
CA LYS A 297 -31.16 -30.20 -1.89
C LYS A 297 -32.04 -31.32 -1.38
N SER A 298 -32.59 -32.01 -2.36
CA SER A 298 -33.28 -33.29 -2.29
C SER A 298 -32.34 -34.41 -1.84
N VAL A 299 -33.01 -35.46 -1.38
CA VAL A 299 -32.58 -36.71 -0.79
C VAL A 299 -31.76 -37.59 -1.77
N ASP A 300 -30.97 -38.50 -1.17
CA ASP A 300 -30.21 -39.64 -1.72
C ASP A 300 -28.83 -39.37 -2.36
N ASP A 301 -27.75 -39.76 -1.66
CA ASP A 301 -26.93 -40.93 -2.05
C ASP A 301 -25.73 -41.17 -1.11
N GLU A 302 -25.35 -42.44 -1.04
CA GLU A 302 -24.54 -43.15 -0.06
C GLU A 302 -23.05 -42.75 0.06
N LEU A 303 -22.54 -42.83 1.30
CA LEU A 303 -21.11 -42.83 1.65
C LEU A 303 -20.49 -44.21 1.39
N PRO A 304 -19.24 -44.27 0.91
CA PRO A 304 -18.35 -45.36 1.26
C PRO A 304 -17.14 -44.89 2.07
N SER A 305 -16.96 -45.57 3.20
CA SER A 305 -15.77 -45.64 4.04
C SER A 305 -14.50 -45.98 3.25
N ARG A 306 -13.39 -45.31 3.55
CA ARG A 306 -12.05 -45.82 3.22
C ARG A 306 -11.10 -45.72 4.40
N THR A 307 -10.39 -46.81 4.55
CA THR A 307 -9.56 -47.29 5.64
C THR A 307 -8.19 -46.61 5.70
N SER A 308 -7.63 -46.68 6.91
CA SER A 308 -6.24 -46.48 7.30
C SER A 308 -5.23 -47.14 6.36
N ASP A 309 -4.15 -46.43 6.04
CA ASP A 309 -2.83 -47.04 5.87
C ASP A 309 -1.73 -46.02 6.17
N ASP A 310 -0.78 -46.45 7.00
CA ASP A 310 0.38 -45.75 7.49
C ASP A 310 1.50 -45.62 6.46
N GLY A 311 2.33 -44.57 6.64
CA GLY A 311 3.77 -44.64 6.38
C GLY A 311 4.28 -44.09 5.04
N ASN A 312 4.68 -42.81 5.03
CA ASN A 312 6.06 -42.47 4.68
C ASN A 312 6.42 -41.04 5.11
N VAL A 313 7.32 -40.95 6.09
CA VAL A 313 7.93 -39.70 6.57
C VAL A 313 9.01 -39.30 5.57
N GLY A 314 8.70 -38.31 4.73
CA GLY A 314 9.67 -37.61 3.89
C GLY A 314 9.81 -36.17 4.36
N THR A 315 10.92 -35.87 5.04
CA THR A 315 11.39 -34.53 5.42
C THR A 315 11.34 -33.57 4.23
N VAL A 316 10.35 -32.67 4.20
CA VAL A 316 10.37 -31.47 3.35
C VAL A 316 11.05 -30.37 4.16
N ALA A 317 12.29 -30.07 3.75
CA ALA A 317 13.10 -28.99 4.26
C ALA A 317 12.39 -27.63 4.10
N GLY A 318 12.65 -26.75 5.07
CA GLY A 318 11.90 -25.53 5.34
C GLY A 318 11.73 -24.57 4.17
N ILE A 319 10.49 -24.14 3.98
CA ILE A 319 10.14 -22.84 3.42
C ILE A 319 9.28 -22.15 4.48
N SER A 320 9.93 -21.46 5.39
CA SER A 320 9.32 -20.39 6.19
C SER A 320 10.30 -19.21 6.15
N THR A 321 9.78 -17.97 6.23
CA THR A 321 10.46 -16.64 6.17
C THR A 321 10.29 -15.79 4.90
N GLY A 322 9.12 -15.82 4.25
CA GLY A 322 8.79 -14.91 3.13
C GLY A 322 7.87 -13.71 3.43
N SER A 323 7.15 -13.66 4.56
CA SER A 323 6.09 -12.66 4.82
C SER A 323 6.24 -11.88 6.14
N GLN A 324 7.45 -11.78 6.69
CA GLN A 324 7.63 -10.86 7.83
C GLN A 324 7.50 -9.40 7.34
N SER A 325 6.36 -8.79 7.69
CA SER A 325 5.98 -7.38 7.56
C SER A 325 5.57 -6.88 6.16
N LEU A 326 4.35 -7.19 5.73
CA LEU A 326 3.60 -6.33 4.81
C LEU A 326 3.33 -4.97 5.50
N HIS A 327 4.31 -4.07 5.48
CA HIS A 327 4.17 -2.68 5.92
C HIS A 327 3.31 -1.88 4.92
N ARG A 328 2.00 -2.19 4.88
CA ARG A 328 0.97 -1.47 4.10
C ARG A 328 0.70 -0.11 4.74
N LYS A 329 1.27 0.95 4.17
CA LYS A 329 1.30 2.31 4.76
C LYS A 329 0.78 3.39 3.82
N LEU A 330 0.64 3.12 2.52
CA LEU A 330 0.23 4.13 1.54
C LEU A 330 -1.29 4.32 1.53
N ARG A 331 -1.73 5.55 1.78
CA ARG A 331 -3.16 5.92 1.83
C ARG A 331 -3.73 6.19 0.44
N GLY A 332 -5.06 6.26 0.34
CA GLY A 332 -5.76 6.41 -0.94
C GLY A 332 -5.35 7.63 -1.74
N LYS A 333 -5.13 8.76 -1.08
CA LYS A 333 -4.63 10.00 -1.69
C LYS A 333 -3.21 9.85 -2.26
N GLU A 334 -2.34 9.13 -1.55
CA GLU A 334 -0.97 8.88 -1.98
C GLU A 334 -1.00 7.97 -3.20
N VAL A 335 -1.79 6.88 -3.17
CA VAL A 335 -1.94 5.96 -4.31
C VAL A 335 -2.58 6.63 -5.53
N GLN A 336 -3.57 7.49 -5.34
CA GLN A 336 -4.14 8.25 -6.45
C GLN A 336 -3.13 9.23 -7.03
N LEU A 337 -2.36 9.94 -6.20
CA LEU A 337 -1.32 10.86 -6.68
C LEU A 337 -0.14 10.11 -7.29
N PHE A 338 0.21 8.91 -6.80
CA PHE A 338 1.16 7.99 -7.41
C PHE A 338 0.66 7.48 -8.74
N ALA A 339 -0.62 7.18 -8.86
CA ALA A 339 -1.21 6.78 -10.13
C ALA A 339 -1.27 7.97 -11.10
N ILE A 340 -1.46 9.21 -10.63
CA ILE A 340 -1.40 10.44 -11.45
C ILE A 340 0.04 10.68 -11.90
N GLY A 341 1.00 10.65 -10.97
CA GLY A 341 2.43 10.79 -11.25
C GLY A 341 2.98 9.66 -12.11
N GLY A 342 2.52 8.42 -11.94
CA GLY A 342 2.89 7.25 -12.73
C GLY A 342 2.28 7.24 -14.13
N ALA A 343 1.06 7.76 -14.29
CA ALA A 343 0.41 7.90 -15.60
C ALA A 343 0.85 9.16 -16.37
N ILE A 344 1.24 10.25 -15.69
CA ILE A 344 1.56 11.55 -16.32
C ILE A 344 3.08 11.80 -16.37
N GLY A 345 3.88 11.21 -15.48
CA GLY A 345 5.32 11.42 -15.52
C GLY A 345 6.17 10.62 -14.55
N THR A 346 6.12 9.29 -14.68
CA THR A 346 6.89 8.26 -13.95
C THR A 346 7.55 8.73 -12.65
N CYS A 347 6.77 8.73 -11.58
CA CYS A 347 7.33 8.50 -10.26
C CYS A 347 6.95 7.07 -9.81
N LYS A 348 7.94 6.18 -9.69
CA LYS A 348 7.85 4.90 -8.99
C LYS A 348 8.70 5.03 -7.74
N PHE A 349 8.18 4.53 -6.62
CA PHE A 349 8.95 4.28 -5.41
C PHE A 349 8.74 2.82 -4.98
N SER A 350 9.77 2.27 -4.38
CA SER A 350 9.85 0.95 -3.75
C SER A 350 10.10 1.12 -2.25
N SER A 351 9.24 0.45 -1.49
CA SER A 351 9.23 0.12 -0.06
C SER A 351 10.59 0.18 0.62
N SER A 352 10.76 1.15 1.53
CA SER A 352 11.54 1.01 2.78
C SER A 352 11.42 2.24 3.70
N THR A 353 10.95 3.41 3.25
CA THR A 353 11.05 4.64 4.07
C THR A 353 9.85 5.58 3.98
N VAL A 354 8.66 5.09 4.32
CA VAL A 354 7.54 5.97 4.75
C VAL A 354 7.10 5.57 6.15
N THR A 355 7.96 5.86 7.12
CA THR A 355 7.56 6.12 8.51
C THR A 355 8.66 6.96 9.12
N MET A 356 8.39 8.27 9.25
CA MET A 356 8.90 9.22 10.25
C MET A 356 9.06 10.61 9.63
N ALA A 357 7.94 11.33 9.48
CA ALA A 357 7.87 12.79 9.61
C ALA A 357 6.40 13.26 9.49
N LEU A 358 5.68 13.24 10.60
CA LEU A 358 4.66 14.25 10.86
C LEU A 358 5.17 15.09 12.03
N GLU A 359 6.00 16.07 11.73
CA GLU A 359 6.22 17.23 12.60
C GLU A 359 6.07 18.50 11.76
N PRO A 360 5.26 19.47 12.21
CA PRO A 360 5.01 20.69 11.46
C PRO A 360 6.03 21.76 11.90
N THR A 361 7.27 21.73 11.43
CA THR A 361 8.17 22.92 11.48
C THR A 361 9.41 22.72 10.59
N CYS A 362 9.42 23.27 9.37
CA CYS A 362 10.71 23.61 8.72
C CYS A 362 10.59 24.71 7.65
N PRO A 363 11.37 25.81 7.73
CA PRO A 363 11.37 26.95 6.81
C PRO A 363 12.09 26.70 5.47
N VAL A 364 12.51 25.46 5.16
CA VAL A 364 13.15 25.07 3.89
C VAL A 364 12.14 24.99 2.72
N GLY A 365 10.85 25.12 3.01
CA GLY A 365 9.73 25.02 2.05
C GLY A 365 9.63 26.11 0.97
N ASN A 366 10.49 27.14 0.99
CA ASN A 366 10.48 28.20 -0.02
C ASN A 366 11.49 28.01 -1.16
N PHE A 367 12.54 27.21 -0.96
CA PHE A 367 13.59 26.98 -1.97
C PHE A 367 13.31 25.75 -2.86
N PHE A 368 12.57 24.77 -2.35
CA PHE A 368 12.20 23.53 -3.07
C PHE A 368 10.89 23.63 -3.90
N ARG A 369 10.38 24.85 -4.12
CA ARG A 369 9.15 25.11 -4.91
C ARG A 369 9.34 24.97 -6.43
N ALA A 370 10.57 24.87 -6.90
CA ALA A 370 10.87 24.57 -8.28
C ALA A 370 11.52 23.20 -8.31
N ILE A 371 10.89 22.21 -8.96
CA ILE A 371 11.51 21.24 -9.87
C ILE A 371 10.54 20.05 -10.10
N LEU A 372 10.33 19.54 -11.33
CA LEU A 372 8.96 19.16 -11.70
C LEU A 372 8.74 18.09 -12.81
N THR A 373 8.64 16.77 -12.51
CA THR A 373 8.73 15.54 -13.39
C THR A 373 7.89 15.35 -14.70
N ARG A 374 8.52 14.80 -15.77
CA ARG A 374 8.13 14.21 -17.10
C ARG A 374 7.08 14.75 -18.12
N LEU A 375 7.00 16.05 -18.39
CA LEU A 375 6.20 16.57 -19.52
C LEU A 375 6.96 16.64 -20.85
N LYS A 376 8.29 16.49 -20.84
CA LYS A 376 9.10 16.57 -22.06
C LYS A 376 8.84 15.43 -23.04
N ALA A 377 8.84 14.18 -22.56
CA ALA A 377 8.70 13.00 -23.41
C ALA A 377 7.41 13.02 -24.23
N LEU A 378 6.33 13.57 -23.67
CA LEU A 378 5.08 13.74 -24.40
C LEU A 378 5.21 14.82 -25.48
N TYR A 379 5.60 16.04 -25.12
CA TYR A 379 5.50 17.18 -26.04
C TYR A 379 6.63 17.28 -27.06
N VAL A 380 7.87 16.97 -26.69
CA VAL A 380 9.00 16.96 -27.63
C VAL A 380 8.83 15.80 -28.61
N GLN A 381 8.36 14.63 -28.14
CA GLN A 381 8.16 13.51 -29.05
C GLN A 381 6.87 13.58 -29.86
N MET A 382 5.81 14.20 -29.35
CA MET A 382 4.69 14.59 -30.22
C MET A 382 5.16 15.55 -31.33
N GLY A 383 6.10 16.44 -31.02
CA GLY A 383 6.74 17.31 -32.00
C GLY A 383 7.49 16.57 -33.10
N SER A 384 8.14 15.45 -32.79
CA SER A 384 8.84 14.62 -33.79
C SER A 384 7.91 13.74 -34.63
N ALA A 385 6.72 13.40 -34.11
CA ALA A 385 5.69 12.64 -34.82
C ALA A 385 4.74 13.52 -35.66
N LEU A 386 4.49 14.77 -35.24
CA LEU A 386 3.54 15.66 -35.91
C LEU A 386 3.86 15.88 -37.41
N PRO A 387 5.12 16.12 -37.83
CA PRO A 387 5.47 16.23 -39.25
C PRO A 387 5.27 14.94 -40.05
N LYS A 388 5.19 13.77 -39.40
CA LYS A 388 5.03 12.49 -40.08
C LYS A 388 3.56 12.13 -40.32
N GLY A 389 2.68 12.41 -39.36
CA GLY A 389 1.26 12.03 -39.44
C GLY A 389 0.27 13.18 -39.65
N GLY A 390 0.69 14.43 -39.42
CA GLY A 390 -0.22 15.57 -39.37
C GLY A 390 -1.09 15.60 -38.10
N PRO A 391 -1.88 16.66 -37.90
CA PRO A 391 -2.63 16.87 -36.67
C PRO A 391 -3.73 15.83 -36.44
N ALA A 392 -4.47 15.44 -37.48
CA ALA A 392 -5.48 14.38 -37.36
C ALA A 392 -4.84 13.01 -37.21
N GLY A 393 -3.73 12.75 -37.92
CA GLY A 393 -3.03 11.48 -37.79
C GLY A 393 -2.44 11.26 -36.40
N LEU A 394 -1.89 12.32 -35.78
CA LEU A 394 -1.43 12.31 -34.39
C LEU A 394 -2.60 12.06 -33.42
N PHE A 395 -3.72 12.77 -33.57
CA PHE A 395 -4.89 12.59 -32.70
C PHE A 395 -5.47 11.17 -32.78
N ILE A 396 -5.69 10.65 -33.99
CA ILE A 396 -6.22 9.31 -34.22
C ILE A 396 -5.28 8.24 -33.66
N ALA A 397 -3.97 8.38 -33.89
CA ALA A 397 -2.97 7.45 -33.38
C ALA A 397 -3.00 7.34 -31.84
N PHE A 398 -3.03 8.49 -31.14
CA PHE A 398 -3.11 8.51 -29.68
C PHE A 398 -4.45 7.97 -29.15
N LEU A 399 -5.54 8.16 -29.89
CA LEU A 399 -6.85 7.61 -29.55
C LEU A 399 -6.89 6.08 -29.69
N ILE A 400 -6.38 5.54 -30.81
CA ILE A 400 -6.32 4.09 -31.08
C ILE A 400 -5.41 3.42 -30.04
N TRP A 401 -4.19 3.95 -29.85
CA TRP A 401 -3.26 3.39 -28.88
C TRP A 401 -3.78 3.52 -27.44
N GLY A 402 -4.45 4.62 -27.11
CA GLY A 402 -5.16 4.77 -25.83
C GLY A 402 -6.17 3.66 -25.57
N GLY A 403 -6.86 3.17 -26.61
CA GLY A 403 -7.74 2.00 -26.53
C GLY A 403 -7.00 0.70 -26.22
N VAL A 404 -5.84 0.44 -26.84
CA VAL A 404 -4.98 -0.71 -26.51
C VAL A 404 -4.50 -0.63 -25.06
N MET A 405 -4.06 0.55 -24.62
CA MET A 405 -3.59 0.75 -23.25
C MET A 405 -4.69 0.67 -22.20
N TRP A 406 -5.92 1.05 -22.54
CA TRP A 406 -7.07 0.73 -21.72
C TRP A 406 -7.26 -0.78 -21.59
N ALA A 407 -7.15 -1.54 -22.68
CA ALA A 407 -7.28 -3.00 -22.64
C ALA A 407 -6.16 -3.67 -21.79
N VAL A 408 -4.93 -3.16 -21.88
CA VAL A 408 -3.81 -3.56 -20.99
C VAL A 408 -4.14 -3.24 -19.53
N ASN A 409 -4.64 -2.03 -19.25
CA ASN A 409 -5.05 -1.60 -17.91
C ASN A 409 -6.11 -2.53 -17.29
N GLU A 410 -7.11 -2.97 -18.06
CA GLU A 410 -8.13 -3.92 -17.57
C GLU A 410 -7.51 -5.28 -17.16
N CYS A 411 -6.42 -5.71 -17.81
CA CYS A 411 -5.70 -6.93 -17.43
C CYS A 411 -4.94 -6.75 -16.11
N PHE A 412 -4.22 -5.63 -15.96
CA PHE A 412 -3.54 -5.28 -14.71
C PHE A 412 -4.53 -5.14 -13.56
N ALA A 413 -5.62 -4.40 -13.76
CA ALA A 413 -6.56 -4.05 -12.72
C ALA A 413 -7.21 -5.29 -12.09
N GLU A 414 -7.68 -6.27 -12.88
CA GLU A 414 -8.26 -7.49 -12.32
C GLU A 414 -7.25 -8.33 -11.53
N MET A 415 -6.06 -8.59 -12.10
CA MET A 415 -5.06 -9.45 -11.43
C MET A 415 -4.51 -8.81 -10.16
N VAL A 416 -4.13 -7.53 -10.24
CA VAL A 416 -3.45 -6.82 -9.14
C VAL A 416 -4.41 -6.55 -7.99
N THR A 417 -5.66 -6.18 -8.29
CA THR A 417 -6.66 -5.97 -7.22
C THR A 417 -7.15 -7.30 -6.64
N TYR A 418 -7.11 -8.39 -7.39
CA TYR A 418 -7.39 -9.71 -6.82
C TYR A 418 -6.32 -10.11 -5.79
N LEU A 419 -5.05 -9.97 -6.15
CA LEU A 419 -3.93 -10.40 -5.29
C LEU A 419 -2.82 -9.34 -5.20
N PRO A 420 -2.95 -8.34 -4.31
CA PRO A 420 -1.99 -7.24 -4.21
C PRO A 420 -0.70 -7.68 -3.53
N VAL A 421 0.30 -8.01 -4.36
CA VAL A 421 1.64 -8.51 -3.96
C VAL A 421 2.75 -7.58 -4.46
N PRO A 422 4.01 -7.70 -3.98
CA PRO A 422 5.12 -6.95 -4.53
C PRO A 422 5.37 -7.35 -5.99
N SER A 423 5.65 -6.38 -6.85
CA SER A 423 5.90 -6.59 -8.29
C SER A 423 4.92 -7.56 -8.98
N PRO A 424 3.59 -7.31 -8.92
CA PRO A 424 2.59 -8.33 -9.25
C PRO A 424 2.74 -8.94 -10.64
N PHE A 425 2.92 -8.14 -11.68
CA PHE A 425 2.95 -8.66 -13.05
C PHE A 425 4.15 -9.57 -13.35
N ILE A 426 5.28 -9.37 -12.66
CA ILE A 426 6.45 -10.25 -12.74
C ILE A 426 6.14 -11.55 -12.01
N ARG A 427 5.68 -11.44 -10.75
CA ARG A 427 5.39 -12.59 -9.91
C ARG A 427 4.27 -13.47 -10.47
N PHE A 428 3.21 -12.88 -11.00
CA PHE A 428 2.15 -13.60 -11.69
C PHE A 428 2.65 -14.29 -12.95
N GLY A 429 3.58 -13.67 -13.69
CA GLY A 429 4.25 -14.30 -14.82
C GLY A 429 5.02 -15.56 -14.40
N SER A 430 5.79 -15.48 -13.30
CA SER A 430 6.51 -16.62 -12.72
C SER A 430 5.59 -17.76 -12.29
N GLU A 431 4.53 -17.42 -11.53
CA GLU A 431 3.72 -18.40 -10.80
C GLU A 431 2.55 -18.95 -11.63
N TRP A 432 1.94 -18.15 -12.50
CA TRP A 432 0.75 -18.55 -13.27
C TRP A 432 1.07 -19.00 -14.70
N VAL A 433 2.27 -18.73 -15.20
CA VAL A 433 2.69 -19.09 -16.55
C VAL A 433 3.97 -19.94 -16.55
N ASP A 434 5.12 -19.38 -16.18
CA ASP A 434 6.40 -20.09 -16.12
C ASP A 434 7.44 -19.23 -15.38
N GLY A 435 8.25 -19.84 -14.50
CA GLY A 435 9.35 -19.14 -13.82
C GLY A 435 10.36 -18.48 -14.78
N ALA A 436 10.56 -19.04 -15.97
CA ALA A 436 11.39 -18.42 -17.01
C ALA A 436 10.76 -17.18 -17.63
N LEU A 437 9.43 -17.12 -17.69
CA LEU A 437 8.72 -15.93 -18.15
C LEU A 437 8.90 -14.80 -17.16
N GLY A 438 8.72 -15.07 -15.87
CA GLY A 438 8.94 -14.07 -14.83
C GLY A 438 10.36 -13.53 -14.82
N PHE A 439 11.39 -14.40 -14.97
CA PHE A 439 12.78 -13.95 -15.12
C PHE A 439 12.98 -13.01 -16.32
N ALA A 440 12.49 -13.40 -17.50
CA ALA A 440 12.62 -12.60 -18.71
C ALA A 440 11.89 -11.25 -18.60
N MET A 441 10.67 -11.25 -18.04
CA MET A 441 9.90 -10.04 -17.76
C MET A 441 10.60 -9.14 -16.74
N ALA A 442 11.20 -9.70 -15.70
CA ALA A 442 11.91 -8.94 -14.67
C ALA A 442 13.11 -8.18 -15.25
N TRP A 443 13.97 -8.88 -16.02
CA TRP A 443 15.12 -8.25 -16.67
C TRP A 443 14.73 -7.26 -17.76
N ASN A 444 13.72 -7.58 -18.58
CA ASN A 444 13.19 -6.67 -19.58
C ASN A 444 12.60 -5.40 -18.93
N PHE A 445 11.92 -5.54 -17.81
CA PHE A 445 11.41 -4.41 -17.03
C PHE A 445 12.53 -3.58 -16.38
N PHE A 446 13.58 -4.21 -15.85
CA PHE A 446 14.77 -3.50 -15.37
C PHE A 446 15.42 -2.68 -16.50
N LEU A 447 15.69 -3.31 -17.65
CA LEU A 447 16.30 -2.66 -18.80
C LEU A 447 15.46 -1.49 -19.33
N ASN A 448 14.13 -1.64 -19.34
CA ASN A 448 13.20 -0.56 -19.66
C ASN A 448 13.49 0.70 -18.81
N MET A 449 13.62 0.54 -17.49
CA MET A 449 13.91 1.67 -16.59
C MET A 449 15.35 2.15 -16.74
N ALA A 450 16.31 1.24 -16.91
CA ALA A 450 17.73 1.58 -17.07
C ALA A 450 18.02 2.39 -18.33
N PHE A 451 17.38 2.07 -19.47
CA PHE A 451 17.49 2.83 -20.73
C PHE A 451 16.73 4.16 -20.69
N LEU A 452 15.70 4.26 -19.86
CA LEU A 452 14.99 5.51 -19.67
C LEU A 452 15.83 6.57 -18.93
N VAL A 453 16.79 6.18 -18.09
CA VAL A 453 17.68 7.16 -17.39
C VAL A 453 18.56 7.96 -18.35
N PRO A 454 19.37 7.37 -19.26
CA PRO A 454 20.13 8.13 -20.24
C PRO A 454 19.22 8.91 -21.19
N PHE A 455 18.00 8.43 -21.47
CA PHE A 455 17.03 9.20 -22.27
C PHE A 455 16.69 10.53 -21.60
N GLU A 456 16.51 10.55 -20.27
CA GLU A 456 16.31 11.80 -19.53
C GLU A 456 17.55 12.69 -19.57
N ILE A 457 18.76 12.13 -19.49
CA ILE A 457 19.99 12.93 -19.61
C ILE A 457 20.10 13.60 -20.99
N VAL A 458 19.82 12.86 -22.06
CA VAL A 458 19.76 13.38 -23.44
C VAL A 458 18.70 14.49 -23.54
N ALA A 459 17.54 14.25 -22.94
CA ALA A 459 16.49 15.25 -22.83
C ALA A 459 16.96 16.51 -22.06
N MET A 460 17.71 16.39 -20.98
CA MET A 460 18.20 17.53 -20.20
C MET A 460 19.16 18.37 -21.05
N ASN A 461 20.10 17.70 -21.71
CA ASN A 461 21.03 18.33 -22.65
C ASN A 461 20.26 19.12 -23.70
N ILE A 462 19.25 18.50 -24.31
CA ILE A 462 18.40 19.19 -25.28
C ILE A 462 17.68 20.38 -24.66
N MET A 463 17.34 20.46 -23.38
CA MET A 463 16.63 21.65 -22.87
C MET A 463 17.56 22.83 -22.52
N ILE A 464 18.83 22.56 -22.20
CA ILE A 464 19.81 23.58 -21.77
C ILE A 464 20.21 24.49 -22.94
N THR A 465 20.33 23.90 -24.13
CA THR A 465 20.60 24.57 -25.42
C THR A 465 19.56 25.63 -25.79
N PHE A 466 18.38 25.65 -25.16
CA PHE A 466 17.44 26.78 -25.29
C PHE A 466 18.03 28.11 -24.76
N TRP A 467 18.89 28.07 -23.73
CA TRP A 467 19.53 29.26 -23.18
C TRP A 467 20.98 29.40 -23.62
N THR A 468 21.72 28.29 -23.77
CA THR A 468 23.13 28.34 -24.12
C THR A 468 23.63 27.04 -24.75
N ASP A 469 24.40 27.16 -25.82
CA ASP A 469 25.13 26.06 -26.45
C ASP A 469 26.62 26.04 -26.03
N ASN A 470 27.02 26.90 -25.08
CA ASN A 470 28.41 27.02 -24.65
C ASN A 470 28.85 25.89 -23.70
N VAL A 471 27.88 25.13 -23.15
CA VAL A 471 28.17 24.07 -22.19
C VAL A 471 28.40 22.77 -22.96
N PRO A 472 29.57 22.12 -22.81
CA PRO A 472 29.85 20.86 -23.48
C PRO A 472 28.91 19.74 -23.00
N VAL A 473 28.50 18.88 -23.93
CA VAL A 473 27.53 17.79 -23.68
C VAL A 473 28.04 16.84 -22.60
N GLU A 474 29.33 16.51 -22.62
CA GLU A 474 30.00 15.66 -21.63
C GLU A 474 29.89 16.22 -20.20
N ALA A 475 29.97 17.54 -20.02
CA ALA A 475 29.85 18.16 -18.70
C ALA A 475 28.43 18.02 -18.14
N ILE A 476 27.41 18.16 -18.99
CA ILE A 476 26.01 17.96 -18.61
C ILE A 476 25.76 16.51 -18.19
N ILE A 477 26.29 15.55 -18.95
CA ILE A 477 26.14 14.11 -18.64
C ILE A 477 26.78 13.79 -17.28
N VAL A 478 28.04 14.20 -17.06
CA VAL A 478 28.74 13.95 -15.80
C VAL A 478 28.02 14.61 -14.63
N ALA A 479 27.59 15.86 -14.78
CA ALA A 479 26.83 16.57 -13.75
C ALA A 479 25.54 15.82 -13.38
N MET A 480 24.79 15.33 -14.38
CA MET A 480 23.56 14.57 -14.15
C MET A 480 23.82 13.24 -13.44
N ILE A 481 24.86 12.50 -13.83
CA ILE A 481 25.24 11.24 -13.18
C ILE A 481 25.60 11.47 -11.70
N VAL A 482 26.40 12.50 -11.42
CA VAL A 482 26.78 12.86 -10.05
C VAL A 482 25.56 13.25 -9.23
N LEU A 483 24.69 14.10 -9.77
CA LEU A 483 23.46 14.52 -9.08
C LEU A 483 22.53 13.34 -8.79
N TYR A 484 22.33 12.44 -9.76
CA TYR A 484 21.52 11.23 -9.57
C TYR A 484 22.12 10.29 -8.54
N ALA A 485 23.44 10.09 -8.55
CA ALA A 485 24.12 9.28 -7.55
C ALA A 485 23.96 9.86 -6.14
N LEU A 486 24.23 11.17 -5.97
CA LEU A 486 24.10 11.86 -4.68
C LEU A 486 22.67 11.79 -4.13
N LEU A 487 21.68 12.06 -4.96
CA LEU A 487 20.28 12.01 -4.55
C LEU A 487 19.87 10.60 -4.14
N ASN A 488 20.23 9.57 -4.89
CA ASN A 488 19.87 8.19 -4.56
C ASN A 488 20.57 7.65 -3.31
N VAL A 489 21.72 8.21 -2.91
CA VAL A 489 22.43 7.86 -1.67
C VAL A 489 21.87 8.63 -0.47
N ILE A 490 21.57 9.92 -0.60
CA ILE A 490 21.24 10.81 0.53
C ILE A 490 19.72 10.82 0.84
N THR A 491 18.86 10.65 -0.16
CA THR A 491 17.45 11.08 -0.06
C THR A 491 16.42 9.98 0.13
N VAL A 492 16.82 8.73 0.39
CA VAL A 492 15.87 7.60 0.49
C VAL A 492 14.73 7.85 1.49
N ARG A 493 14.96 8.70 2.52
CA ARG A 493 13.94 9.10 3.50
C ARG A 493 12.98 10.22 3.07
N TYR A 494 13.36 11.07 2.11
CA TYR A 494 12.60 12.28 1.76
C TYR A 494 12.04 12.29 0.34
N PHE A 495 12.56 11.42 -0.54
CA PHE A 495 12.20 11.42 -1.95
C PHE A 495 10.69 11.22 -2.17
N GLY A 496 10.02 10.38 -1.37
CA GLY A 496 8.58 10.11 -1.53
C GLY A 496 7.72 11.36 -1.31
N ILE A 497 8.13 12.22 -0.37
CA ILE A 497 7.50 13.51 -0.09
C ILE A 497 7.84 14.50 -1.19
N SER A 498 9.09 14.56 -1.64
CA SER A 498 9.50 15.44 -2.73
C SER A 498 8.67 15.16 -3.98
N GLU A 499 8.62 13.92 -4.46
CA GLU A 499 7.90 13.55 -5.69
C GLU A 499 6.38 13.73 -5.62
N PHE A 500 5.79 13.63 -4.42
CA PHE A 500 4.40 14.03 -4.22
C PHE A 500 4.17 15.49 -4.63
N TYR A 501 5.00 16.42 -4.14
CA TYR A 501 4.89 17.84 -4.50
C TYR A 501 5.29 18.09 -5.95
N LEU A 502 6.34 17.42 -6.44
CA LEU A 502 6.75 17.55 -7.85
C LEU A 502 5.64 17.07 -8.79
N SER A 503 4.76 16.15 -8.38
CA SER A 503 3.63 15.66 -9.18
C SER A 503 2.48 16.66 -9.34
N ILE A 504 2.20 17.49 -8.35
CA ILE A 504 1.12 18.51 -8.41
C ILE A 504 1.40 19.53 -9.51
N PHE A 505 2.63 20.02 -9.56
CA PHE A 505 2.99 21.04 -10.52
C PHE A 505 2.95 20.52 -11.99
N LYS A 506 2.96 19.20 -12.23
CA LYS A 506 2.93 18.60 -13.58
C LYS A 506 1.56 18.81 -14.17
N VAL A 507 0.56 18.53 -13.34
CA VAL A 507 -0.83 18.77 -13.64
C VAL A 507 -1.05 20.26 -13.92
N LEU A 508 -0.42 21.16 -13.15
CA LEU A 508 -0.51 22.60 -13.42
C LEU A 508 0.12 23.02 -14.75
N LEU A 509 1.31 22.51 -15.10
CA LEU A 509 1.93 22.82 -16.40
C LEU A 509 1.05 22.28 -17.55
N MET A 510 0.54 21.06 -17.44
CA MET A 510 -0.36 20.45 -18.42
C MET A 510 -1.65 21.28 -18.62
N LEU A 511 -2.34 21.61 -17.54
CA LEU A 511 -3.51 22.49 -17.58
C LEU A 511 -3.15 23.86 -18.16
N GLY A 512 -1.99 24.41 -17.79
CA GLY A 512 -1.47 25.67 -18.32
C GLY A 512 -1.28 25.64 -19.83
N LEU A 513 -0.79 24.54 -20.40
CA LEU A 513 -0.64 24.37 -21.85
C LEU A 513 -1.98 24.18 -22.57
N PHE A 514 -2.98 23.55 -21.93
CA PHE A 514 -4.35 23.48 -22.45
C PHE A 514 -5.01 24.86 -22.47
N PHE A 515 -4.91 25.62 -21.37
CA PHE A 515 -5.38 26.99 -21.32
C PHE A 515 -4.66 27.88 -22.33
N PHE A 516 -3.34 27.73 -22.46
CA PHE A 516 -2.55 28.42 -23.48
C PHE A 516 -3.11 28.15 -24.88
N THR A 517 -3.34 26.88 -25.23
CA THR A 517 -3.90 26.50 -26.53
C THR A 517 -5.28 27.13 -26.74
N PHE A 518 -6.16 27.02 -25.75
CA PHE A 518 -7.54 27.54 -25.82
C PHE A 518 -7.59 29.08 -25.92
N ILE A 519 -6.78 29.79 -25.14
CA ILE A 519 -6.74 31.25 -25.15
C ILE A 519 -6.14 31.75 -26.48
N THR A 520 -5.04 31.16 -26.91
CA THR A 520 -4.36 31.59 -28.15
C THR A 520 -5.17 31.27 -29.40
N MET A 521 -5.86 30.13 -29.47
CA MET A 521 -6.72 29.80 -30.62
C MET A 521 -7.91 30.75 -30.78
N LEU A 522 -8.39 31.34 -29.67
CA LEU A 522 -9.50 32.32 -29.65
C LEU A 522 -9.05 33.77 -29.90
N GLY A 523 -7.77 34.01 -30.18
CA GLY A 523 -7.21 35.33 -30.45
C GLY A 523 -6.67 36.07 -29.23
N GLY A 524 -6.56 35.40 -28.08
CA GLY A 524 -5.87 35.90 -26.89
C GLY A 524 -4.35 35.83 -27.00
N ASN A 525 -3.80 36.22 -28.15
CA ASN A 525 -2.37 36.26 -28.43
C ASN A 525 -1.96 37.68 -28.89
N PRO A 526 -0.67 38.07 -28.79
CA PRO A 526 -0.19 39.41 -29.20
C PRO A 526 -0.47 39.79 -30.66
N LEU A 527 -0.68 38.80 -31.54
CA LEU A 527 -1.03 39.03 -32.93
C LEU A 527 -2.54 39.25 -33.13
N HIS A 528 -3.34 39.09 -32.08
CA HIS A 528 -4.81 39.08 -32.10
C HIS A 528 -5.41 38.11 -33.14
N ASP A 529 -4.65 37.09 -33.52
CA ASP A 529 -5.01 36.17 -34.59
C ASP A 529 -5.87 35.01 -34.07
N ARG A 530 -7.06 34.86 -34.62
CA ARG A 530 -7.96 33.73 -34.31
C ARG A 530 -7.69 32.58 -35.26
N PHE A 531 -6.68 31.76 -34.95
CA PHE A 531 -6.32 30.65 -35.81
C PHE A 531 -7.21 29.41 -35.63
N GLY A 532 -7.85 29.19 -34.48
CA GLY A 532 -8.76 28.04 -34.31
C GLY A 532 -8.14 26.72 -34.80
N PHE A 533 -8.87 25.96 -35.64
CA PHE A 533 -8.38 24.73 -36.28
C PHE A 533 -7.70 24.97 -37.65
N ARG A 534 -7.19 26.17 -37.93
CA ARG A 534 -6.62 26.54 -39.24
C ARG A 534 -5.60 25.54 -39.75
N TYR A 535 -4.72 25.02 -38.89
CA TYR A 535 -3.68 24.07 -39.30
C TYR A 535 -4.19 22.67 -39.67
N TRP A 536 -5.42 22.32 -39.27
CA TRP A 536 -6.09 21.09 -39.71
C TRP A 536 -6.63 21.20 -41.15
N ASP A 537 -6.84 22.42 -41.64
CA ASP A 537 -7.29 22.69 -43.01
C ASP A 537 -6.11 23.06 -43.92
N ASN A 538 -5.24 23.97 -43.46
CA ASN A 538 -4.04 24.41 -44.17
C ASN A 538 -2.85 24.48 -43.20
N PRO A 539 -1.81 23.64 -43.32
CA PRO A 539 -1.43 22.80 -44.47
C PRO A 539 -2.17 21.46 -44.63
N GLY A 540 -3.08 21.12 -43.71
CA GLY A 540 -3.99 19.97 -43.84
C GLY A 540 -3.97 19.01 -42.65
N ALA A 541 -4.94 18.11 -42.62
CA ALA A 541 -5.17 17.22 -41.49
C ALA A 541 -4.18 16.04 -41.41
N PHE A 542 -3.67 15.59 -42.57
CA PHE A 542 -2.84 14.39 -42.71
C PHE A 542 -1.59 14.69 -43.54
N VAL A 543 -0.52 13.97 -43.24
CA VAL A 543 0.73 14.00 -44.02
C VAL A 543 0.93 12.66 -44.72
N GLU A 544 1.45 12.70 -45.94
CA GLU A 544 1.85 11.50 -46.68
C GLU A 544 3.29 11.13 -46.28
N HIS A 545 3.45 9.99 -45.58
CA HIS A 545 4.73 9.55 -45.06
C HIS A 545 5.29 8.38 -45.89
N LEU A 546 6.54 8.50 -46.37
CA LEU A 546 7.32 7.55 -47.18
C LEU A 546 6.79 7.24 -48.59
N VAL A 547 5.49 7.07 -48.74
CA VAL A 547 4.83 6.74 -50.01
C VAL A 547 3.69 7.73 -50.27
N PRO A 548 3.34 8.00 -51.54
CA PRO A 548 2.26 8.92 -51.84
C PRO A 548 0.88 8.31 -51.54
N ASN A 549 -0.15 9.16 -51.51
CA ASN A 549 -1.58 8.82 -51.42
C ASN A 549 -2.02 8.21 -50.06
N GLY A 550 -3.16 7.50 -50.06
CA GLY A 550 -3.78 6.94 -48.86
C GLY A 550 -2.87 6.03 -48.04
N THR A 551 -1.98 5.27 -48.69
CA THR A 551 -0.98 4.45 -48.00
C THR A 551 0.00 5.33 -47.21
N GLY A 552 0.44 6.46 -47.77
CA GLY A 552 1.30 7.42 -47.07
C GLY A 552 0.65 8.00 -45.83
N LYS A 553 -0.64 8.35 -45.93
CA LYS A 553 -1.43 8.85 -44.80
C LYS A 553 -1.56 7.81 -43.69
N PHE A 554 -1.77 6.54 -44.07
CA PHE A 554 -1.80 5.43 -43.12
C PHE A 554 -0.44 5.23 -42.42
N LEU A 555 0.67 5.26 -43.17
CA LEU A 555 2.02 5.15 -42.59
C LEU A 555 2.33 6.34 -41.66
N GLY A 556 1.83 7.53 -41.96
CA GLY A 556 1.93 8.69 -41.07
C GLY A 556 1.20 8.46 -39.74
N VAL A 557 -0.03 7.93 -39.78
CA VAL A 557 -0.77 7.52 -38.57
C VAL A 557 -0.03 6.43 -37.82
N LEU A 558 0.52 5.43 -38.52
CA LEU A 558 1.28 4.33 -37.93
C LEU A 558 2.54 4.83 -37.20
N SER A 559 3.27 5.79 -37.79
CA SER A 559 4.41 6.43 -37.14
C SER A 559 4.00 7.15 -35.84
N CYS A 560 2.90 7.91 -35.88
CA CYS A 560 2.35 8.56 -34.70
C CYS A 560 1.89 7.55 -33.63
N MET A 561 1.40 6.37 -34.04
CA MET A 561 0.94 5.32 -33.14
C MET A 561 2.10 4.63 -32.44
N TYR A 562 3.22 4.42 -33.15
CA TYR A 562 4.47 3.97 -32.53
C TYR A 562 4.97 4.98 -31.49
N GLN A 563 4.93 6.27 -31.82
CA GLN A 563 5.26 7.31 -30.84
C GLN A 563 4.30 7.33 -29.64
N ALA A 564 3.01 7.08 -29.87
CA ALA A 564 2.03 6.94 -28.79
C ALA A 564 2.35 5.74 -27.87
N SER A 565 2.93 4.67 -28.42
CA SER A 565 3.31 3.47 -27.67
C SER A 565 4.46 3.67 -26.68
N PHE A 566 5.39 4.57 -27.00
CA PHE A 566 6.38 5.06 -26.05
C PHE A 566 5.73 5.95 -24.96
N SER A 567 4.86 6.87 -25.39
CA SER A 567 4.33 7.93 -24.52
C SER A 567 3.29 7.42 -23.52
N ILE A 568 2.34 6.59 -23.95
CA ILE A 568 1.24 6.10 -23.11
C ILE A 568 1.67 4.81 -22.40
N CYS A 569 2.02 4.94 -21.12
CA CYS A 569 2.38 3.86 -20.20
C CYS A 569 1.80 4.14 -18.80
N GLY A 570 1.88 3.19 -17.85
CA GLY A 570 1.47 3.49 -16.47
C GLY A 570 0.84 2.39 -15.62
N PRO A 571 0.04 1.44 -16.13
CA PRO A 571 -0.66 0.47 -15.29
C PRO A 571 0.29 -0.37 -14.42
N GLU A 572 1.47 -0.67 -14.95
CA GLU A 572 2.54 -1.37 -14.24
C GLU A 572 3.09 -0.55 -13.06
N TYR A 573 3.03 0.78 -13.12
CA TYR A 573 3.44 1.66 -12.02
C TYR A 573 2.42 1.66 -10.88
N ILE A 574 1.12 1.65 -11.21
CA ILE A 574 0.06 1.45 -10.22
C ILE A 574 0.20 0.06 -9.56
N SER A 575 0.62 -0.94 -10.33
CA SER A 575 0.80 -2.29 -9.82
C SER A 575 1.94 -2.43 -8.80
N MET A 576 3.03 -1.66 -8.95
CA MET A 576 4.21 -1.78 -8.08
C MET A 576 3.92 -1.34 -6.64
N VAL A 577 2.99 -0.40 -6.44
CA VAL A 577 2.63 0.09 -5.10
C VAL A 577 1.55 -0.76 -4.42
N ALA A 578 1.10 -1.85 -5.06
CA ALA A 578 -0.02 -2.66 -4.57
C ALA A 578 0.24 -3.29 -3.19
N ALA A 579 1.46 -3.81 -2.96
CA ALA A 579 1.83 -4.39 -1.66
C ALA A 579 2.02 -3.36 -0.54
N GLU A 580 2.27 -2.10 -0.88
CA GLU A 580 2.51 -1.01 0.07
C GLU A 580 1.24 -0.22 0.37
N THR A 581 0.20 -0.41 -0.45
CA THR A 581 -1.09 0.26 -0.30
C THR A 581 -1.84 -0.26 0.92
N GLU A 582 -2.34 0.66 1.75
CA GLU A 582 -3.27 0.40 2.83
C GLU A 582 -4.61 -0.06 2.25
N ASN A 583 -5.14 -1.21 2.67
CA ASN A 583 -6.37 -1.80 2.11
C ASN A 583 -6.44 -1.75 0.56
N PRO A 584 -5.51 -2.45 -0.13
CA PRO A 584 -5.27 -2.32 -1.56
C PRO A 584 -6.50 -2.63 -2.42
N ARG A 585 -7.35 -3.58 -2.03
CA ARG A 585 -8.53 -3.97 -2.81
C ARG A 585 -9.64 -2.92 -2.80
N LYS A 586 -9.59 -1.93 -1.90
CA LYS A 586 -10.48 -0.76 -1.94
C LYS A 586 -9.83 0.44 -2.62
N ILE A 587 -8.52 0.61 -2.48
CA ILE A 587 -7.80 1.80 -2.94
C ILE A 587 -7.35 1.72 -4.40
N LEU A 588 -6.93 0.54 -4.85
CA LEU A 588 -6.44 0.34 -6.22
C LEU A 588 -7.55 0.40 -7.28
N PRO A 589 -8.78 -0.12 -7.08
CA PRO A 589 -9.81 -0.07 -8.12
C PRO A 589 -10.14 1.35 -8.61
N PRO A 590 -10.36 2.38 -7.76
CA PRO A 590 -10.53 3.75 -8.23
C PRO A 590 -9.31 4.29 -9.00
N ALA A 591 -8.08 3.95 -8.57
CA ALA A 591 -6.86 4.36 -9.26
C ALA A 591 -6.82 3.80 -10.70
N TYR A 592 -7.10 2.51 -10.89
CA TYR A 592 -7.19 1.89 -12.21
C TYR A 592 -8.37 2.40 -13.06
N ARG A 593 -9.52 2.74 -12.47
CA ARG A 593 -10.66 3.34 -13.20
C ARG A 593 -10.31 4.72 -13.75
N SER A 594 -9.64 5.53 -12.94
CA SER A 594 -9.26 6.89 -13.35
C SER A 594 -8.15 6.92 -14.42
N PHE A 595 -7.40 5.83 -14.61
CA PHE A 595 -6.36 5.72 -15.63
C PHE A 595 -6.87 6.04 -17.04
N VAL A 596 -8.08 5.58 -17.39
CA VAL A 596 -8.68 5.82 -18.72
C VAL A 596 -8.91 7.31 -18.97
N TRP A 597 -9.48 8.01 -18.00
CA TRP A 597 -9.71 9.45 -18.10
C TRP A 597 -8.39 10.23 -18.18
N ARG A 598 -7.35 9.75 -17.52
CA ARG A 598 -6.00 10.36 -17.60
C ARG A 598 -5.41 10.20 -19.01
N ILE A 599 -5.57 9.05 -19.66
CA ILE A 599 -5.18 8.87 -21.07
C ILE A 599 -5.93 9.87 -21.96
N LEU A 600 -7.26 9.92 -21.83
CA LEU A 600 -8.10 10.76 -22.69
C LEU A 600 -7.78 12.26 -22.50
N VAL A 601 -7.68 12.73 -21.26
CA VAL A 601 -7.45 14.15 -20.98
C VAL A 601 -6.01 14.55 -21.28
N PHE A 602 -5.02 13.80 -20.77
CA PHE A 602 -3.63 14.27 -20.78
C PHE A 602 -2.84 13.84 -22.00
N PHE A 603 -3.18 12.72 -22.65
CA PHE A 603 -2.46 12.25 -23.84
C PHE A 603 -3.22 12.58 -25.11
N VAL A 604 -4.49 12.17 -25.20
CA VAL A 604 -5.32 12.46 -26.37
C VAL A 604 -5.64 13.95 -26.46
N GLY A 605 -5.94 14.60 -25.33
CA GLY A 605 -6.10 16.06 -25.25
C GLY A 605 -4.83 16.82 -25.66
N SER A 606 -3.65 16.37 -25.21
CA SER A 606 -2.37 16.93 -25.66
C SER A 606 -2.12 16.76 -27.15
N ALA A 607 -2.46 15.60 -27.73
CA ALA A 607 -2.32 15.36 -29.16
C ALA A 607 -3.20 16.32 -29.98
N LEU A 608 -4.42 16.56 -29.50
CA LEU A 608 -5.35 17.52 -30.10
C LEU A 608 -4.80 18.95 -30.01
N CYS A 609 -4.41 19.38 -28.80
CA CYS A 609 -3.87 20.73 -28.59
C CYS A 609 -2.60 20.98 -29.41
N MET A 610 -1.74 19.97 -29.53
CA MET A 610 -0.53 20.00 -30.34
C MET A 610 -0.84 20.28 -31.81
N GLY A 611 -1.81 19.53 -32.37
CA GLY A 611 -2.23 19.72 -33.77
C GLY A 611 -2.94 21.05 -34.03
N ILE A 612 -3.41 21.74 -32.98
CA ILE A 612 -4.04 23.07 -33.08
C ILE A 612 -3.00 24.19 -33.03
N VAL A 613 -1.97 24.05 -32.19
CA VAL A 613 -1.11 25.18 -31.81
C VAL A 613 -0.02 25.50 -32.84
N ILE A 614 0.39 24.50 -33.62
CA ILE A 614 1.46 24.63 -34.62
C ILE A 614 1.11 23.80 -35.88
N PRO A 615 1.41 24.28 -37.10
CA PRO A 615 1.32 23.49 -38.31
C PRO A 615 2.45 22.46 -38.37
N TYR A 616 2.16 21.29 -38.93
CA TYR A 616 3.12 20.18 -39.03
C TYR A 616 4.32 20.48 -39.93
N ASN A 617 4.20 21.45 -40.85
CA ASN A 617 5.23 21.85 -41.81
C ASN A 617 5.98 23.12 -41.40
N ASP A 618 5.96 23.47 -40.10
CA ASP A 618 6.67 24.63 -39.60
C ASP A 618 8.19 24.52 -39.89
N PRO A 619 8.82 25.52 -40.52
CA PRO A 619 10.23 25.44 -40.92
C PRO A 619 11.17 25.38 -39.71
N THR A 620 10.79 25.97 -38.58
CA THR A 620 11.57 25.89 -37.33
C THR A 620 11.49 24.47 -36.76
N LEU A 621 10.29 23.89 -36.73
CA LEU A 621 10.09 22.51 -36.28
C LEU A 621 10.87 21.52 -37.16
N LEU A 622 10.75 21.64 -38.49
CA LEU A 622 11.44 20.77 -39.44
C LEU A 622 12.95 20.95 -39.41
N GLY A 623 13.45 22.19 -39.34
CA GLY A 623 14.89 22.45 -39.27
C GLY A 623 15.55 21.99 -37.97
N ILE A 624 14.80 21.99 -36.86
CA ILE A 624 15.25 21.40 -35.58
C ILE A 624 15.27 19.87 -35.67
N LEU A 625 14.26 19.25 -36.26
CA LEU A 625 14.19 17.78 -36.41
C LEU A 625 15.18 17.23 -37.46
N GLY A 626 15.46 17.99 -38.51
CA GLY A 626 16.39 17.64 -39.58
C GLY A 626 17.86 17.95 -39.28
N GLY A 627 18.13 18.66 -38.17
CA GLY A 627 19.48 18.97 -37.72
C GLY A 627 20.22 20.07 -38.51
N GLU A 628 19.50 20.81 -39.38
CA GLU A 628 20.07 21.83 -40.27
C GLU A 628 20.29 23.20 -39.59
N LEU A 629 19.54 23.50 -38.52
CA LEU A 629 19.73 24.71 -37.72
C LEU A 629 20.80 24.49 -36.64
N ALA A 630 21.73 25.44 -36.49
CA ALA A 630 22.62 25.50 -35.34
C ALA A 630 21.78 25.44 -34.05
N GLY A 631 22.06 24.46 -33.18
CA GLY A 631 21.11 24.06 -32.14
C GLY A 631 20.23 22.85 -32.54
N SER A 632 20.76 21.92 -33.34
CA SER A 632 20.17 20.61 -33.71
C SER A 632 19.92 19.67 -32.51
N GLY A 633 20.12 20.17 -31.29
CA GLY A 633 19.65 19.61 -30.03
C GLY A 633 19.00 20.67 -29.14
N THR A 634 18.21 21.61 -29.68
CA THR A 634 17.67 22.77 -28.95
C THR A 634 16.46 22.47 -28.07
N GLY A 635 16.38 23.14 -26.92
CA GLY A 635 15.20 23.08 -26.04
C GLY A 635 14.01 23.80 -26.65
N ALA A 636 14.30 24.59 -27.70
CA ALA A 636 13.34 25.14 -28.66
C ALA A 636 12.58 24.07 -29.45
N ALA A 637 12.95 22.78 -29.43
CA ALA A 637 12.25 21.71 -30.12
C ALA A 637 10.83 21.43 -29.60
N SER A 638 10.48 21.93 -28.40
CA SER A 638 9.11 21.79 -27.90
C SER A 638 8.16 22.60 -28.78
N PRO A 639 7.17 21.96 -29.43
CA PRO A 639 6.24 22.68 -30.30
C PRO A 639 5.50 23.83 -29.62
N TYR A 640 5.26 23.71 -28.30
CA TYR A 640 4.68 24.79 -27.50
C TYR A 640 5.61 26.00 -27.37
N ILE A 641 6.91 25.77 -27.22
CA ILE A 641 7.91 26.84 -27.18
C ILE A 641 7.99 27.53 -28.55
N ILE A 642 8.02 26.75 -29.63
CA ILE A 642 7.99 27.28 -31.01
C ILE A 642 6.72 28.11 -31.24
N ALA A 643 5.56 27.59 -30.84
CA ALA A 643 4.30 28.32 -30.97
C ALA A 643 4.28 29.63 -30.18
N MET A 644 4.78 29.64 -28.94
CA MET A 644 4.88 30.86 -28.13
C MET A 644 5.79 31.91 -28.78
N GLN A 645 6.91 31.49 -29.37
CA GLN A 645 7.82 32.37 -30.10
C GLN A 645 7.15 32.93 -31.36
N ARG A 646 6.44 32.10 -32.13
CA ARG A 646 5.69 32.54 -33.32
C ARG A 646 4.59 33.54 -33.01
N LEU A 647 3.91 33.36 -31.88
CA LEU A 647 2.89 34.28 -31.37
C LEU A 647 3.49 35.55 -30.72
N ARG A 648 4.83 35.71 -30.71
CA ARG A 648 5.55 36.84 -30.10
C ARG A 648 5.27 37.01 -28.60
N ILE A 649 5.12 35.90 -27.88
CA ILE A 649 4.88 35.90 -26.43
C ILE A 649 6.24 35.89 -25.70
N HIS A 650 6.51 36.95 -24.96
CA HIS A 650 7.75 37.12 -24.20
C HIS A 650 7.64 36.47 -22.79
N GLY A 651 8.75 35.92 -22.28
CA GLY A 651 8.84 35.37 -20.92
C GLY A 651 8.27 33.96 -20.73
N LEU A 652 7.08 33.67 -21.25
CA LEU A 652 6.42 32.36 -21.11
C LEU A 652 7.26 31.18 -21.66
N PRO A 653 7.95 31.29 -22.81
CA PRO A 653 8.87 30.25 -23.29
C PRO A 653 9.91 29.82 -22.24
N HIS A 654 10.53 30.79 -21.53
CA HIS A 654 11.55 30.48 -20.52
C HIS A 654 10.96 29.77 -19.31
N LEU A 655 9.78 30.19 -18.85
CA LEU A 655 9.07 29.53 -17.76
C LEU A 655 8.73 28.08 -18.13
N VAL A 656 8.15 27.85 -19.31
CA VAL A 656 7.80 26.50 -19.77
C VAL A 656 9.05 25.64 -19.95
N ASN A 657 10.13 26.18 -20.55
CA ASN A 657 11.39 25.46 -20.70
C ASN A 657 11.96 25.03 -19.34
N ALA A 658 11.97 25.94 -18.35
CA ALA A 658 12.42 25.63 -16.99
C ALA A 658 11.55 24.55 -16.34
N LEU A 659 10.23 24.69 -16.38
CA LEU A 659 9.31 23.68 -15.82
C LEU A 659 9.54 22.31 -16.48
N ILE A 660 9.77 22.25 -17.79
CA ILE A 660 10.11 21.02 -18.52
C ILE A 660 11.50 20.47 -18.13
N MET A 661 12.53 21.30 -17.93
CA MET A 661 13.86 20.82 -17.50
C MET A 661 13.77 20.09 -16.17
N THR A 662 13.09 20.72 -15.24
CA THR A 662 12.93 20.16 -13.91
C THR A 662 12.11 18.85 -13.93
N SER A 663 11.30 18.71 -14.98
CA SER A 663 10.61 17.50 -15.40
C SER A 663 11.49 16.32 -15.70
N ILE A 664 12.52 16.60 -16.44
CA ILE A 664 13.45 15.58 -16.87
C ILE A 664 14.29 15.13 -15.68
N PHE A 665 14.76 16.10 -14.88
CA PHE A 665 15.62 15.82 -13.74
C PHE A 665 14.96 14.85 -12.75
N SER A 666 13.74 15.16 -12.34
CA SER A 666 13.02 14.32 -11.38
C SER A 666 12.71 12.93 -11.95
N ALA A 667 12.50 12.82 -13.27
CA ALA A 667 12.06 11.57 -13.91
C ALA A 667 13.21 10.60 -13.92
N GLY A 668 14.38 11.04 -14.37
CA GLY A 668 15.57 10.19 -14.38
C GLY A 668 15.98 9.78 -12.97
N ASN A 669 15.79 10.65 -11.97
CA ASN A 669 16.03 10.29 -10.57
C ASN A 669 15.06 9.20 -10.07
N GLY A 670 13.76 9.29 -10.40
CA GLY A 670 12.74 8.26 -10.13
C GLY A 670 12.97 6.94 -10.83
N LEU A 671 13.36 7.01 -12.11
CA LEU A 671 13.69 5.84 -12.91
C LEU A 671 14.93 5.12 -12.36
N LEU A 672 15.97 5.86 -11.99
CA LEU A 672 17.18 5.29 -11.41
C LEU A 672 16.88 4.63 -10.05
N PHE A 673 16.12 5.31 -9.20
CA PHE A 673 15.68 4.74 -7.91
C PHE A 673 14.91 3.43 -8.12
N SER A 674 13.98 3.43 -9.08
CA SER A 674 13.16 2.26 -9.40
C SER A 674 13.98 1.11 -9.98
N ALA A 675 14.86 1.38 -10.95
CA ALA A 675 15.75 0.40 -11.56
C ALA A 675 16.64 -0.27 -10.50
N THR A 676 17.25 0.55 -9.63
CA THR A 676 18.10 0.11 -8.52
C THR A 676 17.35 -0.85 -7.59
N ARG A 677 16.11 -0.52 -7.23
CA ARG A 677 15.29 -1.31 -6.31
C ARG A 677 14.72 -2.57 -6.95
N THR A 678 14.32 -2.50 -8.21
CA THR A 678 13.93 -3.68 -8.98
C THR A 678 15.10 -4.65 -9.08
N LEU A 679 16.32 -4.19 -9.38
CA LEU A 679 17.51 -5.05 -9.41
C LEU A 679 17.84 -5.68 -8.05
N HIS A 680 17.74 -4.89 -6.98
CA HIS A 680 17.87 -5.42 -5.62
C HIS A 680 16.79 -6.46 -5.30
N GLY A 681 15.51 -6.21 -5.63
CA GLY A 681 14.42 -7.16 -5.44
C GLY A 681 14.62 -8.46 -6.21
N MET A 682 14.98 -8.37 -7.50
CA MET A 682 15.33 -9.53 -8.32
C MET A 682 16.46 -10.37 -7.71
N SER A 683 17.45 -9.72 -7.07
CA SER A 683 18.56 -10.44 -6.45
C SER A 683 18.18 -11.21 -5.18
N ILE A 684 17.18 -10.73 -4.43
CA ILE A 684 16.62 -11.42 -3.26
C ILE A 684 15.83 -12.65 -3.72
N GLU A 685 15.07 -12.51 -4.80
CA GLU A 685 14.28 -13.61 -5.40
C GLU A 685 15.13 -14.62 -6.17
N GLY A 686 16.44 -14.39 -6.30
CA GLY A 686 17.36 -15.28 -7.02
C GLY A 686 17.36 -15.11 -8.54
N HIS A 687 16.69 -14.09 -9.07
CA HIS A 687 16.69 -13.72 -10.48
C HIS A 687 17.87 -12.82 -10.90
N ALA A 688 18.68 -12.35 -9.94
CA ALA A 688 19.92 -11.62 -10.19
C ALA A 688 21.02 -12.05 -9.20
N PRO A 689 22.32 -11.81 -9.50
CA PRO A 689 23.41 -12.16 -8.62
C PRO A 689 23.26 -11.58 -7.19
N ARG A 690 23.61 -12.39 -6.18
CA ARG A 690 23.52 -12.02 -4.75
C ARG A 690 24.33 -10.76 -4.36
N LEU A 691 25.27 -10.32 -5.20
CA LEU A 691 25.97 -9.06 -4.98
C LEU A 691 25.00 -7.86 -4.88
N PHE A 692 23.90 -7.90 -5.64
CA PHE A 692 22.93 -6.80 -5.70
C PHE A 692 21.96 -6.76 -4.51
N SER A 693 21.93 -7.79 -3.65
CA SER A 693 21.06 -7.81 -2.46
C SER A 693 21.71 -7.11 -1.26
N TRP A 694 23.00 -6.76 -1.36
CA TRP A 694 23.69 -6.05 -0.29
C TRP A 694 23.21 -4.60 -0.19
N CYS A 695 22.89 -4.18 1.04
CA CYS A 695 22.51 -2.81 1.38
C CYS A 695 23.47 -2.18 2.40
N THR A 696 23.66 -0.87 2.29
CA THR A 696 24.31 -0.06 3.34
C THR A 696 23.47 -0.01 4.61
N LYS A 697 24.04 0.45 5.73
CA LYS A 697 23.32 0.65 7.00
C LYS A 697 22.11 1.60 6.89
N ALA A 698 22.11 2.49 5.90
CA ALA A 698 21.00 3.40 5.60
C ALA A 698 19.94 2.79 4.65
N GLY A 699 20.07 1.50 4.28
CA GLY A 699 19.11 0.81 3.42
C GLY A 699 19.28 1.09 1.92
N VAL A 700 20.45 1.57 1.49
CA VAL A 700 20.76 1.86 0.07
C VAL A 700 21.50 0.68 -0.56
N PRO A 701 20.98 0.03 -1.63
CA PRO A 701 21.65 -1.07 -2.32
C PRO A 701 22.72 -0.55 -3.29
N LEU A 702 23.92 -0.26 -2.77
CA LEU A 702 24.97 0.43 -3.54
C LEU A 702 25.42 -0.33 -4.80
N PRO A 703 25.63 -1.67 -4.80
CA PRO A 703 26.02 -2.39 -6.01
C PRO A 703 24.96 -2.29 -7.12
N ALA A 704 23.67 -2.38 -6.74
CA ALA A 704 22.57 -2.24 -7.68
C ALA A 704 22.47 -0.81 -8.23
N LEU A 705 22.74 0.19 -7.38
CA LEU A 705 22.78 1.60 -7.78
C LEU A 705 23.91 1.88 -8.76
N LEU A 706 25.13 1.41 -8.47
CA LEU A 706 26.29 1.60 -9.35
C LEU A 706 26.10 0.92 -10.71
N PHE A 707 25.53 -0.29 -10.72
CA PHE A 707 25.19 -0.98 -11.97
C PHE A 707 24.07 -0.27 -12.74
N SER A 708 23.07 0.31 -12.07
CA SER A 708 22.04 1.10 -12.75
C SER A 708 22.61 2.41 -13.31
N LEU A 709 23.52 3.06 -12.57
CA LEU A 709 24.23 4.27 -13.00
C LEU A 709 25.13 4.04 -14.22
N SER A 710 25.67 2.83 -14.43
CA SER A 710 26.51 2.57 -15.61
C SER A 710 25.72 2.70 -16.92
N PHE A 711 24.40 2.50 -16.92
CA PHE A 711 23.57 2.75 -18.10
C PHE A 711 23.48 4.23 -18.47
N CYS A 712 23.69 5.16 -17.52
CA CYS A 712 23.78 6.59 -17.84
C CYS A 712 24.96 6.90 -18.77
N LEU A 713 25.99 6.05 -18.82
CA LEU A 713 27.12 6.20 -19.74
C LEU A 713 26.67 6.12 -21.21
N LEU A 714 25.53 5.49 -21.51
CA LEU A 714 24.95 5.50 -22.86
C LEU A 714 24.59 6.92 -23.33
N ALA A 715 24.40 7.87 -22.42
CA ALA A 715 24.18 9.27 -22.79
C ALA A 715 25.39 9.90 -23.49
N PHE A 716 26.62 9.36 -23.33
CA PHE A 716 27.82 9.82 -24.04
C PHE A 716 27.80 9.55 -25.55
N LEU A 717 26.86 8.74 -26.05
CA LEU A 717 26.68 8.58 -27.49
C LEU A 717 26.39 9.92 -28.19
N GLN A 718 25.84 10.90 -27.47
CA GLN A 718 25.59 12.27 -27.97
C GLN A 718 26.85 13.08 -28.29
N VAL A 719 28.04 12.60 -27.90
CA VAL A 719 29.30 13.26 -28.23
C VAL A 719 29.67 13.03 -29.70
N ASN A 720 29.35 11.84 -30.23
CA ASN A 720 29.65 11.47 -31.61
C ASN A 720 28.42 11.58 -32.54
N SER A 721 27.22 11.42 -32.00
CA SER A 721 25.94 11.49 -32.71
C SER A 721 25.11 12.67 -32.19
N SER A 722 24.11 13.12 -32.93
CA SER A 722 23.24 14.21 -32.45
C SER A 722 22.38 13.76 -31.26
N SER A 723 22.02 14.71 -30.38
CA SER A 723 21.14 14.42 -29.23
C SER A 723 19.77 13.88 -29.65
N ALA A 724 19.23 14.36 -30.78
CA ALA A 724 17.96 13.89 -31.33
C ALA A 724 18.04 12.44 -31.83
N GLU A 725 19.16 12.07 -32.43
CA GLU A 725 19.41 10.71 -32.93
C GLU A 725 19.54 9.71 -31.78
N VAL A 726 20.37 10.01 -30.78
CA VAL A 726 20.54 9.16 -29.58
C VAL A 726 19.23 9.04 -28.80
N MET A 727 18.43 10.11 -28.74
CA MET A 727 17.10 10.07 -28.16
C MET A 727 16.22 9.04 -28.88
N THR A 728 16.26 8.98 -30.21
CA THR A 728 15.48 8.02 -31.01
C THR A 728 15.94 6.58 -30.76
N TYR A 729 17.25 6.33 -30.66
CA TYR A 729 17.79 5.01 -30.31
C TYR A 729 17.21 4.48 -28.99
N LEU A 730 17.18 5.34 -27.96
CA LEU A 730 16.68 4.98 -26.64
C LEU A 730 15.16 4.82 -26.62
N VAL A 731 14.43 5.60 -27.42
CA VAL A 731 12.97 5.46 -27.59
C VAL A 731 12.63 4.09 -28.15
N ASP A 732 13.31 3.64 -29.20
CA ASP A 732 13.02 2.35 -29.84
C ASP A 732 13.25 1.17 -28.88
N LEU A 733 14.38 1.18 -28.18
CA LEU A 733 14.72 0.16 -27.17
C LEU A 733 13.68 0.09 -26.05
N VAL A 734 13.33 1.25 -25.47
CA VAL A 734 12.35 1.37 -24.38
C VAL A 734 10.96 0.94 -24.83
N THR A 735 10.53 1.41 -26.01
CA THR A 735 9.22 1.05 -26.58
C THR A 735 9.10 -0.46 -26.76
N CYS A 736 10.14 -1.10 -27.30
CA CYS A 736 10.17 -2.55 -27.43
C CYS A 736 10.05 -3.25 -26.07
N CYS A 737 10.76 -2.78 -25.03
CA CYS A 737 10.66 -3.35 -23.68
C CYS A 737 9.24 -3.25 -23.12
N GLN A 738 8.60 -2.08 -23.26
CA GLN A 738 7.24 -1.83 -22.77
C GLN A 738 6.23 -2.75 -23.45
N LEU A 739 6.27 -2.83 -24.79
CA LEU A 739 5.36 -3.65 -25.59
C LEU A 739 5.43 -5.13 -25.22
N ILE A 740 6.65 -5.66 -25.03
CA ILE A 740 6.88 -7.05 -24.59
C ILE A 740 6.23 -7.28 -23.22
N ASN A 741 6.48 -6.42 -22.24
CA ASN A 741 5.91 -6.59 -20.89
C ASN A 741 4.38 -6.52 -20.89
N TYR A 742 3.78 -5.60 -21.67
CA TYR A 742 2.33 -5.51 -21.79
C TYR A 742 1.73 -6.73 -22.47
N GLY A 743 2.35 -7.21 -23.55
CA GLY A 743 1.92 -8.42 -24.25
C GLY A 743 1.90 -9.64 -23.34
N PHE A 744 3.00 -9.89 -22.62
CA PHE A 744 3.09 -11.02 -21.69
C PHE A 744 2.25 -10.85 -20.42
N THR A 745 1.98 -9.62 -19.98
CA THR A 745 0.99 -9.39 -18.92
C THR A 745 -0.42 -9.77 -19.37
N ALA A 746 -0.79 -9.46 -20.62
CA ALA A 746 -2.07 -9.88 -21.19
C ALA A 746 -2.15 -11.41 -21.37
N VAL A 747 -1.03 -12.08 -21.71
CA VAL A 747 -0.93 -13.56 -21.69
C VAL A 747 -1.15 -14.10 -20.28
N THR A 748 -0.50 -13.53 -19.27
CA THR A 748 -0.64 -13.92 -17.86
C THR A 748 -2.10 -13.77 -17.40
N TYR A 749 -2.79 -12.72 -17.85
CA TYR A 749 -4.21 -12.55 -17.60
C TYR A 749 -5.07 -13.68 -18.19
N ARG A 750 -4.71 -14.25 -19.35
CA ARG A 750 -5.44 -15.40 -19.90
C ARG A 750 -5.32 -16.63 -19.02
N HIS A 751 -4.16 -16.85 -18.41
CA HIS A 751 -3.97 -17.93 -17.43
C HIS A 751 -4.83 -17.71 -16.18
N PHE A 752 -4.81 -16.48 -15.65
CA PHE A 752 -5.66 -16.06 -14.53
C PHE A 752 -7.16 -16.27 -14.83
N TYR A 753 -7.64 -15.77 -15.97
CA TYR A 753 -9.04 -15.88 -16.37
C TYR A 753 -9.47 -17.34 -16.60
N ALA A 754 -8.59 -18.18 -17.15
CA ALA A 754 -8.86 -19.61 -17.30
C ALA A 754 -8.93 -20.31 -15.93
N ALA A 755 -8.03 -19.98 -15.00
CA ALA A 755 -8.04 -20.53 -13.65
C ALA A 755 -9.30 -20.14 -12.86
N LEU A 756 -9.77 -18.88 -12.98
CA LEU A 756 -11.05 -18.46 -12.39
C LEU A 756 -12.22 -19.32 -12.86
N LYS A 757 -12.28 -19.61 -14.17
CA LYS A 757 -13.33 -20.47 -14.74
C LYS A 757 -13.26 -21.90 -14.24
N THR A 758 -12.06 -22.49 -14.22
CA THR A 758 -11.87 -23.88 -13.77
C THR A 758 -12.15 -24.04 -12.27
N GLN A 759 -11.81 -23.03 -11.45
CA GLN A 759 -12.03 -23.05 -10.00
C GLN A 759 -13.45 -22.59 -9.58
N GLY A 760 -14.33 -22.27 -10.54
CA GLY A 760 -15.71 -21.82 -10.24
C GLY A 760 -15.80 -20.45 -9.56
N ILE A 761 -14.75 -19.63 -9.61
CA ILE A 761 -14.74 -18.30 -8.98
C ILE A 761 -15.42 -17.31 -9.93
N SER A 762 -16.60 -16.80 -9.52
CA SER A 762 -17.31 -15.78 -10.30
C SER A 762 -16.51 -14.47 -10.34
N ARG A 763 -16.40 -13.87 -11.53
CA ARG A 763 -15.80 -12.54 -11.71
C ARG A 763 -16.54 -11.43 -10.99
N ASP A 764 -17.80 -11.64 -10.60
CA ASP A 764 -18.57 -10.69 -9.78
C ASP A 764 -18.05 -10.61 -8.34
N THR A 765 -17.26 -11.58 -7.90
CA THR A 765 -16.60 -11.55 -6.59
C THR A 765 -15.29 -10.77 -6.57
N LEU A 766 -14.80 -10.32 -7.74
CA LEU A 766 -13.53 -9.61 -7.84
C LEU A 766 -13.67 -8.15 -7.35
N PRO A 767 -12.68 -7.60 -6.63
CA PRO A 767 -12.69 -6.19 -6.20
C PRO A 767 -12.75 -5.19 -7.36
N TYR A 768 -12.13 -5.55 -8.48
CA TYR A 768 -12.28 -4.86 -9.76
C TYR A 768 -12.75 -5.86 -10.81
N LYS A 769 -13.89 -5.58 -11.44
CA LYS A 769 -14.39 -6.31 -12.59
C LYS A 769 -14.12 -5.51 -13.86
N GLY A 770 -13.24 -6.04 -14.68
CA GLY A 770 -12.84 -5.43 -15.93
C GLY A 770 -13.90 -5.51 -17.01
N ARG A 771 -13.99 -4.45 -17.81
CA ARG A 771 -15.01 -4.29 -18.85
C ARG A 771 -14.63 -5.12 -20.09
N PHE A 772 -15.61 -5.80 -20.67
CA PHE A 772 -15.48 -6.62 -21.89
C PHE A 772 -14.42 -7.75 -21.84
N GLN A 773 -13.89 -8.08 -20.66
CA GLN A 773 -13.02 -9.24 -20.50
C GLN A 773 -13.80 -10.54 -20.82
N PRO A 774 -13.22 -11.48 -21.57
CA PRO A 774 -11.79 -11.57 -21.90
C PRO A 774 -11.40 -10.91 -23.24
N TYR A 775 -12.32 -10.29 -23.98
CA TYR A 775 -12.03 -9.76 -25.33
C TYR A 775 -10.97 -8.65 -25.31
N THR A 776 -10.95 -7.84 -24.25
CA THR A 776 -9.91 -6.82 -24.05
C THR A 776 -8.52 -7.42 -23.92
N SER A 777 -8.36 -8.59 -23.31
CA SER A 777 -7.04 -9.25 -23.26
C SER A 777 -6.51 -9.64 -24.65
N TYR A 778 -7.38 -10.05 -25.59
CA TYR A 778 -6.96 -10.32 -26.98
C TYR A 778 -6.60 -9.03 -27.72
N LEU A 779 -7.33 -7.94 -27.50
CA LEU A 779 -6.97 -6.62 -28.04
C LEU A 779 -5.61 -6.15 -27.51
N ALA A 780 -5.34 -6.33 -26.21
CA ALA A 780 -4.05 -6.00 -25.61
C ALA A 780 -2.92 -6.84 -26.21
N MET A 781 -3.08 -8.17 -26.31
CA MET A 781 -2.09 -9.05 -26.93
C MET A 781 -1.85 -8.73 -28.41
N GLY A 782 -2.92 -8.61 -29.19
CA GLY A 782 -2.84 -8.34 -30.62
C GLY A 782 -2.29 -6.95 -30.92
N GLY A 783 -2.73 -5.92 -30.19
CA GLY A 783 -2.27 -4.55 -30.37
C GLY A 783 -0.80 -4.36 -29.99
N THR A 784 -0.36 -4.96 -28.88
CA THR A 784 1.06 -4.90 -28.46
C THR A 784 1.96 -5.69 -29.40
N LEU A 785 1.54 -6.89 -29.83
CA LEU A 785 2.28 -7.68 -30.83
C LEU A 785 2.35 -6.98 -32.19
N PHE A 786 1.23 -6.42 -32.65
CA PHE A 786 1.20 -5.67 -33.91
C PHE A 786 2.18 -4.49 -33.85
N MET A 787 2.16 -3.68 -32.80
CA MET A 787 3.08 -2.54 -32.67
C MET A 787 4.53 -2.97 -32.51
N LEU A 788 4.79 -4.09 -31.83
CA LEU A 788 6.13 -4.65 -31.68
C LEU A 788 6.74 -5.04 -33.04
N LEU A 789 5.94 -5.68 -33.91
CA LEU A 789 6.37 -6.06 -35.25
C LEU A 789 6.41 -4.86 -36.20
N ALA A 790 5.42 -3.97 -36.09
CA ALA A 790 5.30 -2.80 -36.94
C ALA A 790 6.39 -1.77 -36.65
N GLY A 791 7.01 -1.71 -35.47
CA GLY A 791 7.98 -0.66 -35.12
C GLY A 791 9.09 -0.41 -36.16
N GLY A 792 9.56 -1.46 -36.83
CA GLY A 792 10.61 -1.38 -37.85
C GLY A 792 10.11 -1.28 -39.28
N TYR A 793 8.83 -0.95 -39.53
CA TYR A 793 8.24 -0.97 -40.87
C TYR A 793 9.01 -0.09 -41.88
N ASN A 794 9.60 1.02 -41.41
CA ASN A 794 10.44 1.90 -42.22
C ASN A 794 11.63 1.16 -42.86
N LEU A 795 12.24 0.20 -42.16
CA LEU A 795 13.38 -0.58 -42.67
C LEU A 795 13.01 -1.42 -43.90
N PHE A 796 11.76 -1.88 -43.94
CA PHE A 796 11.27 -2.78 -44.99
C PHE A 796 10.66 -2.04 -46.18
N LEU A 797 10.15 -0.83 -45.98
CA LEU A 797 9.48 -0.05 -47.03
C LEU A 797 10.40 0.96 -47.74
N SER A 798 11.40 1.51 -47.06
CA SER A 798 12.22 2.63 -47.59
C SER A 798 13.36 2.20 -48.53
N GLY A 799 13.57 0.90 -48.73
CA GLY A 799 14.66 0.37 -49.57
C GLY A 799 16.08 0.53 -49.00
N GLY A 800 16.23 1.16 -47.82
CA GLY A 800 17.50 1.37 -47.11
C GLY A 800 17.63 0.46 -45.90
N TRP A 801 18.08 -0.78 -46.10
CA TRP A 801 18.35 -1.71 -45.01
C TRP A 801 19.50 -1.19 -44.13
N ASP A 802 19.21 -0.99 -42.85
CA ASP A 802 20.20 -0.56 -41.86
C ASP A 802 20.25 -1.54 -40.69
N ILE A 803 21.44 -2.10 -40.45
CA ILE A 803 21.68 -3.13 -39.43
C ILE A 803 21.52 -2.55 -38.02
N MET A 804 21.95 -1.31 -37.79
CA MET A 804 21.87 -0.66 -36.49
C MET A 804 20.41 -0.46 -36.10
N TRP A 805 19.61 0.12 -36.99
CA TRP A 805 18.18 0.34 -36.74
C TRP A 805 17.41 -0.97 -36.59
N PHE A 806 17.76 -2.02 -37.34
CA PHE A 806 17.18 -3.35 -37.13
C PHE A 806 17.41 -3.86 -35.70
N TRP A 807 18.64 -3.75 -35.17
CA TRP A 807 18.96 -4.16 -33.81
C TRP A 807 18.35 -3.25 -32.73
N LEU A 808 18.27 -1.94 -32.97
CA LEU A 808 17.63 -1.02 -32.02
C LEU A 808 16.13 -1.30 -31.88
N THR A 809 15.45 -1.61 -32.98
CA THR A 809 14.01 -1.89 -32.96
C THR A 809 13.66 -3.29 -32.47
N TYR A 810 14.43 -4.32 -32.86
CA TYR A 810 14.08 -5.73 -32.60
C TYR A 810 15.00 -6.45 -31.61
N GLY A 811 16.12 -5.85 -31.21
CA GLY A 811 17.12 -6.49 -30.35
C GLY A 811 16.57 -6.92 -28.99
N MET A 812 15.63 -6.16 -28.41
CA MET A 812 15.00 -6.52 -27.14
C MET A 812 14.08 -7.76 -27.26
N ILE A 813 13.55 -8.06 -28.45
CA ILE A 813 12.84 -9.32 -28.70
C ILE A 813 13.82 -10.50 -28.61
N ALA A 814 14.98 -10.39 -29.26
CA ALA A 814 16.01 -11.40 -29.22
C ALA A 814 16.53 -11.60 -27.78
N PHE A 815 16.80 -10.52 -27.05
CA PHE A 815 17.15 -10.56 -25.64
C PHE A 815 16.10 -11.31 -24.82
N PHE A 816 14.82 -10.99 -24.97
CA PHE A 816 13.75 -11.62 -24.20
C PHE A 816 13.66 -13.12 -24.47
N ILE A 817 13.78 -13.55 -25.74
CA ILE A 817 13.79 -14.97 -26.12
C ILE A 817 15.00 -15.68 -25.50
N ILE A 818 16.19 -15.08 -25.59
CA ILE A 818 17.42 -15.65 -25.02
C ILE A 818 17.31 -15.77 -23.50
N ALA A 819 16.81 -14.73 -22.82
CA ALA A 819 16.60 -14.74 -21.37
C ALA A 819 15.60 -15.83 -20.96
N PHE A 820 14.48 -15.95 -21.67
CA PHE A 820 13.47 -16.97 -21.42
C PHE A 820 14.01 -18.38 -21.65
N VAL A 821 14.57 -18.66 -22.83
CA VAL A 821 15.08 -19.98 -23.20
C VAL A 821 16.28 -20.35 -22.32
N GLY A 822 17.21 -19.43 -22.10
CA GLY A 822 18.38 -19.64 -21.25
C GLY A 822 17.99 -20.02 -19.83
N TRP A 823 17.08 -19.26 -19.20
CA TRP A 823 16.60 -19.58 -17.86
C TRP A 823 15.87 -20.92 -17.82
N LYS A 824 15.03 -21.19 -18.82
CA LYS A 824 14.28 -22.45 -18.92
C LYS A 824 15.20 -23.67 -19.06
N LEU A 825 16.27 -23.57 -19.84
CA LEU A 825 17.22 -24.67 -20.01
C LEU A 825 18.09 -24.90 -18.76
N ILE A 826 18.51 -23.83 -18.09
CA ILE A 826 19.38 -23.92 -16.91
C ILE A 826 18.59 -24.40 -15.67
N PHE A 827 17.44 -23.77 -15.39
CA PHE A 827 16.66 -24.02 -14.17
C PHE A 827 15.50 -25.00 -14.37
N LYS A 828 15.28 -25.49 -15.60
CA LYS A 828 14.26 -26.50 -15.95
C LYS A 828 12.87 -26.15 -15.38
N THR A 829 12.49 -24.88 -15.51
CA THR A 829 11.20 -24.37 -15.02
C THR A 829 10.03 -25.05 -15.72
N LYS A 830 8.90 -25.17 -15.01
CA LYS A 830 7.70 -25.84 -15.50
C LYS A 830 6.67 -24.82 -15.98
N TYR A 831 6.11 -25.07 -17.15
CA TYR A 831 5.00 -24.30 -17.68
C TYR A 831 3.70 -24.70 -16.99
N VAL A 832 2.98 -23.71 -16.47
CA VAL A 832 1.67 -23.85 -15.84
C VAL A 832 0.60 -23.73 -16.91
N ARG A 833 -0.22 -24.77 -17.09
CA ARG A 833 -1.25 -24.77 -18.13
C ARG A 833 -2.37 -23.79 -17.76
N PRO A 834 -3.00 -23.13 -18.76
CA PRO A 834 -4.19 -22.32 -18.50
C PRO A 834 -5.25 -23.14 -17.75
N GLY A 835 -5.77 -22.60 -16.65
CA GLY A 835 -6.75 -23.30 -15.80
C GLY A 835 -6.16 -23.99 -14.57
N THR A 836 -4.85 -24.30 -14.56
CA THR A 836 -4.20 -25.02 -13.45
C THR A 836 -3.39 -24.11 -12.52
N ALA A 837 -3.38 -22.80 -12.77
CA ALA A 837 -2.64 -21.85 -11.94
C ALA A 837 -3.26 -21.77 -10.54
N ASP A 838 -2.40 -21.82 -9.51
CA ASP A 838 -2.82 -21.61 -8.12
C ASP A 838 -3.08 -20.11 -7.89
N LEU A 839 -4.36 -19.76 -7.73
CA LEU A 839 -4.78 -18.39 -7.46
C LEU A 839 -4.64 -18.00 -5.98
N SER A 840 -4.39 -18.97 -5.09
CA SER A 840 -4.10 -18.69 -3.68
C SER A 840 -2.66 -18.25 -3.44
N LEU A 841 -1.76 -18.49 -4.41
CA LEU A 841 -0.30 -18.35 -4.29
C LEU A 841 0.23 -18.94 -2.97
N GLY A 842 -0.09 -20.20 -2.70
CA GLY A 842 0.36 -20.90 -1.49
C GLY A 842 -0.18 -20.28 -0.19
N GLY A 843 -1.45 -19.87 -0.16
CA GLY A 843 -2.11 -19.31 1.03
C GLY A 843 -1.94 -17.79 1.23
N LEU A 844 -1.15 -17.12 0.39
CA LEU A 844 -0.96 -15.67 0.46
C LEU A 844 -2.28 -14.90 0.29
N ARG A 845 -3.22 -15.42 -0.51
CA ARG A 845 -4.55 -14.83 -0.63
C ARG A 845 -5.28 -14.79 0.71
N GLU A 846 -5.21 -15.86 1.50
CA GLU A 846 -5.87 -15.95 2.81
C GLU A 846 -5.24 -14.97 3.81
N GLU A 847 -3.92 -14.79 3.76
CA GLU A 847 -3.22 -13.76 4.55
C GLU A 847 -3.75 -12.35 4.25
N ILE A 848 -3.97 -12.04 2.97
CA ILE A 848 -4.53 -10.76 2.54
C ILE A 848 -5.99 -10.62 2.99
N ASP A 849 -6.79 -11.69 2.86
CA ASP A 849 -8.18 -11.72 3.30
C ASP A 849 -8.28 -11.50 4.83
N ASN A 850 -7.38 -12.11 5.61
CA ASN A 850 -7.26 -11.94 7.06
C ASN A 850 -6.84 -10.51 7.43
N TYR A 851 -5.85 -9.95 6.74
CA TYR A 851 -5.45 -8.55 6.93
C TYR A 851 -6.63 -7.60 6.71
N GLU A 852 -7.41 -7.79 5.64
CA GLU A 852 -8.56 -6.93 5.34
C GLU A 852 -9.70 -7.09 6.34
N ALA A 853 -9.89 -8.29 6.89
CA ALA A 853 -10.90 -8.57 7.91
C ALA A 853 -10.61 -7.83 9.24
N VAL A 854 -9.34 -7.61 9.56
CA VAL A 854 -8.91 -6.95 10.81
C VAL A 854 -8.61 -5.46 10.59
N TYR A 855 -8.48 -5.01 9.34
CA TYR A 855 -8.15 -3.63 9.01
C TYR A 855 -9.25 -2.64 9.46
N MET A 856 -8.91 -1.72 10.37
CA MET A 856 -9.77 -0.63 10.81
C MET A 856 -9.37 0.69 10.12
N PRO A 857 -10.26 1.33 9.34
CA PRO A 857 -9.93 2.59 8.69
C PRO A 857 -9.74 3.70 9.72
N SER A 858 -8.63 4.43 9.61
CA SER A 858 -8.42 5.68 10.35
C SER A 858 -9.46 6.73 9.92
N ALA A 859 -10.13 7.39 10.86
CA ALA A 859 -11.12 8.42 10.54
C ALA A 859 -10.46 9.58 9.75
N PRO A 860 -10.91 9.92 8.53
CA PRO A 860 -10.31 10.98 7.74
C PRO A 860 -10.60 12.35 8.37
N GLY A 861 -9.57 13.17 8.54
CA GLY A 861 -9.71 14.55 9.02
C GLY A 861 -10.52 15.42 8.04
N LYS A 862 -10.97 16.61 8.48
CA LYS A 862 -11.76 17.53 7.62
C LYS A 862 -11.01 17.91 6.34
N ALA A 863 -9.70 18.15 6.41
CA ALA A 863 -8.86 18.43 5.25
C ALA A 863 -8.74 17.20 4.33
N ASP A 864 -8.62 16.00 4.89
CA ASP A 864 -8.58 14.75 4.11
C ASP A 864 -9.90 14.49 3.37
N LYS A 865 -11.05 14.84 3.96
CA LYS A 865 -12.35 14.73 3.29
C LYS A 865 -12.48 15.64 2.08
N ILE A 866 -11.97 16.87 2.17
CA ILE A 866 -12.01 17.83 1.04
C ILE A 866 -11.07 17.36 -0.08
N LEU A 867 -9.85 16.96 0.25
CA LEU A 867 -8.90 16.44 -0.74
C LEU A 867 -9.42 15.18 -1.42
N ASN A 868 -9.92 14.20 -0.67
CA ASN A 868 -10.45 12.96 -1.24
C ASN A 868 -11.61 13.22 -2.21
N LYS A 869 -12.41 14.27 -1.98
CA LYS A 869 -13.50 14.66 -2.88
C LYS A 869 -13.03 15.35 -4.16
N LEU A 870 -11.81 15.88 -4.17
CA LEU A 870 -11.21 16.56 -5.32
C LEU A 870 -10.45 15.59 -6.24
N PHE A 871 -9.97 14.47 -5.69
CA PHE A 871 -9.16 13.46 -6.40
C PHE A 871 -9.89 12.14 -6.70
N GLN A 872 -11.05 11.89 -6.09
CA GLN A 872 -12.04 10.89 -6.55
C GLN A 872 -12.82 11.45 -7.73
#